data_AF-A0ABD6QDY9-F1
#
_entry.id   AF-A0ABD6QDY9-F1
#
_cell.length_a   1.000
_cell.length_b   1.000
_cell.length_c   1.000
_cell.angle_alpha   90.00
_cell.angle_beta   90.00
_cell.angle_gamma   90.00
#
_symmetry.space_group_name_H-M   'P 1'
#
loop_
_entity.id
_entity.type
_entity.pdbx_description
1 polymer ?
#
loop_
_entity_poly.entity_id
_entity_poly.type
_entity_poly.pdbx_seq_one_letter_code
_entity_poly.pdbx_strand_id
1 'polypeptide(L)'
;MDTVSAADPVPHLSEVDELRQFRFSRIGPPGVPAGLELVTAVSEAITAVAADADGEIPAGFTYLGQFVDHDLTRDRTVGDLGSEVTVDELIQGRSPALDLDSLYGHGPAVDPQFYTDGLHMKMGTTGPIGDLPAFDGHDLPRDPQHSEALIPDPRNDENLAVAQTHLAFIRFHNRVADTVAPGPVAAMFEEAQERVVKHYQWMLRTDYLPRIVDPGIVEDVFTNGRTLFETAVVPGDAPTMPIEFSVAAFRLGHSMVRDAYNWNRIFDNGGGTLGFLFDFSGTSGSLSGQFPLPSNWIADFRRLYDFAEAGRPDLVVPETRFNRARNIDTRLTDPLAHLPAGSFGDKTAHFPPLHANLAFRNLMRGNMVKLASGQQMAKFAGVAALSEKQIVEGEGGGVDFTGLAPGLRTEFVGNTPLWIYILREAELNGGRLTGVGGRIVAETFHRAMEGSTYSIVRDPHWRPTLGPDRQTFRMVDLLLFAFEGRADLLNPLGDDPGQQPEIIELNRGEDGPSVKILQHLLRARGFALLADGIFGPITEHAVRRFQGSQGIAVDGIVGPATWTRLFITVRRGSKGEAVKAVQVRMNLRQAPPIGVDGVFGPRTEQAVREFQLGQGLDADGIVGPITWRRSVSGPV
;
A
#
# COMPACT_ATOMS: atom_id res chain seq x y z
N MET A 1 -27.34 40.19 33.07
CA MET A 1 -25.97 40.28 32.51
C MET A 1 -25.72 38.94 31.85
N ASP A 2 -26.24 38.79 30.64
CA ASP A 2 -26.04 37.59 29.83
C ASP A 2 -24.98 37.94 28.79
N THR A 3 -23.86 37.24 28.84
CA THR A 3 -22.79 37.36 27.85
C THR A 3 -22.94 36.21 26.86
N VAL A 4 -23.55 36.52 25.72
CA VAL A 4 -23.51 35.64 24.54
C VAL A 4 -22.11 35.80 23.95
N SER A 5 -21.33 34.71 23.98
CA SER A 5 -20.05 34.61 23.28
C SER A 5 -20.29 34.70 21.78
N ALA A 6 -19.80 35.77 21.15
CA ALA A 6 -19.77 35.90 19.70
C ALA A 6 -18.84 34.82 19.13
N ALA A 7 -19.31 34.08 18.12
CA ALA A 7 -18.46 33.25 17.29
C ALA A 7 -17.43 34.14 16.58
N ASP A 8 -16.18 33.71 16.53
CA ASP A 8 -15.14 34.42 15.79
C ASP A 8 -15.51 34.50 14.30
N PRO A 9 -15.34 35.66 13.65
CA PRO A 9 -15.64 35.79 12.23
C PRO A 9 -14.67 34.96 11.40
N VAL A 10 -15.22 34.18 10.48
CA VAL A 10 -14.45 33.45 9.45
C VAL A 10 -13.59 34.48 8.71
N PRO A 11 -12.26 34.30 8.61
CA PRO A 11 -11.40 35.27 7.93
C PRO A 11 -11.77 35.34 6.45
N HIS A 12 -12.13 36.53 5.97
CA HIS A 12 -12.30 36.81 4.54
C HIS A 12 -10.93 36.70 3.87
N LEU A 13 -10.82 35.79 2.89
CA LEU A 13 -9.64 35.65 2.04
C LEU A 13 -9.52 36.87 1.11
N SER A 14 -8.31 37.17 0.66
CA SER A 14 -8.10 38.24 -0.33
C SER A 14 -8.67 37.83 -1.70
N GLU A 15 -9.06 38.79 -2.56
CA GLU A 15 -9.54 38.50 -3.93
C GLU A 15 -8.54 37.65 -4.74
N VAL A 16 -7.23 37.78 -4.47
CA VAL A 16 -6.18 36.98 -5.13
C VAL A 16 -6.10 35.55 -4.58
N ASP A 17 -6.40 35.35 -3.30
CA ASP A 17 -6.46 34.02 -2.68
C ASP A 17 -7.77 33.31 -3.03
N GLU A 18 -8.89 34.03 -3.18
CA GLU A 18 -10.15 33.50 -3.73
C GLU A 18 -10.02 33.07 -5.21
N LEU A 19 -9.20 33.79 -5.99
CA LEU A 19 -8.88 33.43 -7.38
C LEU A 19 -7.91 32.23 -7.48
N ARG A 20 -7.16 31.92 -6.41
CA ARG A 20 -6.20 30.80 -6.35
C ARG A 20 -6.74 29.55 -5.67
N GLN A 21 -7.95 29.58 -5.13
CA GLN A 21 -8.58 28.36 -4.63
C GLN A 21 -8.80 27.40 -5.80
N PHE A 22 -8.24 26.21 -5.66
CA PHE A 22 -8.62 25.06 -6.46
C PHE A 22 -10.13 24.85 -6.33
N ARG A 23 -10.80 24.50 -7.43
CA ARG A 23 -12.27 24.48 -7.49
C ARG A 23 -12.79 23.10 -7.82
N PHE A 24 -13.93 22.78 -7.23
CA PHE A 24 -14.76 21.72 -7.76
C PHE A 24 -15.42 22.18 -9.06
N SER A 25 -15.70 21.23 -9.95
CA SER A 25 -16.43 21.45 -11.20
C SER A 25 -17.48 20.36 -11.39
N ARG A 26 -18.24 20.46 -12.47
CA ARG A 26 -19.29 19.50 -12.83
C ARG A 26 -19.10 19.04 -14.27
N ILE A 27 -19.11 17.72 -14.48
CA ILE A 27 -19.07 17.11 -15.81
C ILE A 27 -20.48 17.10 -16.42
N GLY A 28 -21.44 16.55 -15.68
CA GLY A 28 -22.78 16.24 -16.18
C GLY A 28 -23.83 17.32 -15.90
N PRO A 29 -25.09 17.05 -16.28
CA PRO A 29 -26.20 17.91 -15.87
C PRO A 29 -26.46 17.81 -14.35
N PRO A 30 -27.17 18.78 -13.74
CA PRO A 30 -27.73 18.59 -12.41
C PRO A 30 -28.78 17.47 -12.40
N GLY A 31 -28.76 16.64 -11.37
CA GLY A 31 -29.72 15.54 -11.18
C GLY A 31 -30.86 15.89 -10.24
N VAL A 32 -31.72 14.88 -10.02
CA VAL A 32 -32.81 14.92 -9.04
C VAL A 32 -32.37 14.14 -7.80
N PRO A 33 -32.34 14.75 -6.60
CA PRO A 33 -32.01 14.05 -5.37
C PRO A 33 -32.95 12.87 -5.11
N ALA A 34 -32.39 11.75 -4.64
CA ALA A 34 -33.17 10.60 -4.19
C ALA A 34 -33.91 10.92 -2.88
N GLY A 35 -35.13 10.42 -2.73
CA GLY A 35 -35.90 10.53 -1.50
C GLY A 35 -35.20 9.85 -0.32
N LEU A 36 -35.39 10.37 0.90
CA LEU A 36 -34.74 9.84 2.10
C LEU A 36 -35.11 8.38 2.39
N GLU A 37 -36.34 7.96 2.06
CA GLU A 37 -36.77 6.57 2.18
C GLU A 37 -35.97 5.65 1.23
N LEU A 38 -35.73 6.08 -0.01
CA LEU A 38 -34.91 5.34 -0.96
C LEU A 38 -33.45 5.28 -0.50
N VAL A 39 -32.88 6.41 -0.08
CA VAL A 39 -31.50 6.48 0.42
C VAL A 39 -31.30 5.52 1.60
N THR A 40 -32.22 5.54 2.57
CA THR A 40 -32.18 4.64 3.74
C THR A 40 -32.24 3.18 3.29
N ALA A 41 -33.26 2.80 2.51
CA ALA A 41 -33.46 1.41 2.08
C ALA A 41 -32.28 0.86 1.26
N VAL A 42 -31.72 1.66 0.36
CA VAL A 42 -30.54 1.28 -0.43
C VAL A 42 -29.30 1.18 0.46
N SER A 43 -29.07 2.14 1.36
CA SER A 43 -27.91 2.11 2.26
C SER A 43 -27.91 0.89 3.19
N GLU A 44 -29.08 0.52 3.73
CA GLU A 44 -29.23 -0.67 4.57
C GLU A 44 -28.96 -1.94 3.76
N ALA A 45 -29.55 -2.07 2.56
CA ALA A 45 -29.37 -3.23 1.70
C ALA A 45 -27.90 -3.46 1.30
N ILE A 46 -27.16 -2.38 1.05
CA ILE A 46 -25.73 -2.42 0.69
C ILE A 46 -24.85 -2.91 1.84
N THR A 47 -25.27 -2.70 3.08
CA THR A 47 -24.51 -3.10 4.28
C THR A 47 -25.08 -4.33 5.00
N ALA A 48 -26.21 -4.89 4.55
CA ALA A 48 -26.95 -5.93 5.29
C ALA A 48 -26.39 -7.36 5.15
N VAL A 49 -25.45 -7.62 4.22
CA VAL A 49 -25.04 -8.99 3.84
C VAL A 49 -23.62 -9.29 4.29
N ALA A 50 -23.42 -10.41 5.00
CA ALA A 50 -22.11 -10.88 5.44
C ALA A 50 -21.34 -11.58 4.29
N ALA A 51 -20.12 -11.07 4.04
CA ALA A 51 -18.98 -11.58 3.27
C ALA A 51 -19.24 -12.29 1.93
N ASP A 52 -18.93 -11.55 0.86
CA ASP A 52 -18.79 -12.01 -0.52
C ASP A 52 -17.48 -12.74 -0.84
N ALA A 53 -17.37 -13.18 -2.09
CA ALA A 53 -16.13 -13.61 -2.72
C ALA A 53 -15.14 -12.45 -2.86
N ASP A 54 -13.86 -12.74 -2.65
CA ASP A 54 -12.79 -11.82 -2.96
C ASP A 54 -12.63 -11.66 -4.48
N GLY A 55 -12.24 -10.46 -4.92
CA GLY A 55 -11.92 -10.18 -6.32
C GLY A 55 -10.50 -10.59 -6.68
N GLU A 56 -10.08 -10.24 -7.89
CA GLU A 56 -8.73 -10.59 -8.39
C GLU A 56 -7.65 -9.56 -8.02
N ILE A 57 -8.04 -8.35 -7.62
CA ILE A 57 -7.12 -7.24 -7.35
C ILE A 57 -6.41 -7.48 -6.02
N PRO A 58 -5.07 -7.35 -5.90
CA PRO A 58 -4.39 -7.37 -4.60
C PRO A 58 -4.90 -6.28 -3.66
N ALA A 59 -5.10 -6.59 -2.39
CA ALA A 59 -5.73 -5.68 -1.42
C ALA A 59 -4.92 -4.39 -1.18
N GLY A 60 -3.62 -4.38 -1.48
CA GLY A 60 -2.81 -3.16 -1.44
C GLY A 60 -3.33 -2.06 -2.37
N PHE A 61 -3.94 -2.42 -3.50
CA PHE A 61 -4.51 -1.45 -4.45
C PHE A 61 -5.73 -0.70 -3.90
N THR A 62 -6.45 -1.25 -2.92
CA THR A 62 -7.51 -0.52 -2.19
C THR A 62 -6.93 0.72 -1.51
N TYR A 63 -5.81 0.55 -0.80
CA TYR A 63 -5.18 1.60 -0.01
C TYR A 63 -4.26 2.50 -0.83
N LEU A 64 -3.68 1.99 -1.93
CA LEU A 64 -3.09 2.84 -2.96
C LEU A 64 -4.15 3.78 -3.56
N GLY A 65 -5.36 3.29 -3.82
CA GLY A 65 -6.47 4.12 -4.27
C GLY A 65 -6.84 5.23 -3.29
N GLN A 66 -6.88 4.92 -1.99
CA GLN A 66 -7.12 5.92 -0.96
C GLN A 66 -5.98 6.95 -0.88
N PHE A 67 -4.71 6.53 -0.98
CA PHE A 67 -3.57 7.44 -1.04
C PHE A 67 -3.67 8.39 -2.26
N VAL A 68 -4.06 7.86 -3.42
CA VAL A 68 -4.27 8.65 -4.64
C VAL A 68 -5.43 9.64 -4.49
N ASP A 69 -6.52 9.25 -3.83
CA ASP A 69 -7.62 10.16 -3.52
C ASP A 69 -7.16 11.31 -2.62
N HIS A 70 -6.33 11.04 -1.62
CA HIS A 70 -5.78 12.10 -0.76
C HIS A 70 -4.83 13.06 -1.50
N ASP A 71 -4.20 12.59 -2.58
CA ASP A 71 -3.42 13.43 -3.49
C ASP A 71 -4.32 14.33 -4.35
N LEU A 72 -5.44 13.79 -4.84
CA LEU A 72 -6.34 14.49 -5.76
C LEU A 72 -7.35 15.40 -5.06
N THR A 73 -7.89 14.99 -3.91
CA THR A 73 -9.11 15.58 -3.34
C THR A 73 -8.93 16.00 -1.88
N ARG A 74 -9.48 17.16 -1.51
CA ARG A 74 -9.63 17.63 -0.13
C ARG A 74 -10.78 18.63 -0.03
N ASP A 75 -12.00 18.12 0.12
CA ASP A 75 -13.15 18.97 0.44
C ASP A 75 -12.99 19.62 1.83
N ARG A 76 -12.96 20.94 1.89
CA ARG A 76 -12.89 21.73 3.14
C ARG A 76 -14.23 22.39 3.48
N THR A 77 -15.30 22.12 2.74
CA THR A 77 -16.60 22.76 2.96
C THR A 77 -17.21 22.32 4.29
N VAL A 78 -17.52 23.30 5.13
CA VAL A 78 -18.21 23.12 6.40
C VAL A 78 -19.72 23.16 6.13
N GLY A 79 -20.42 22.06 6.38
CA GLY A 79 -21.87 22.00 6.20
C GLY A 79 -22.48 20.74 6.81
N ASP A 80 -23.71 20.87 7.32
CA ASP A 80 -24.45 19.74 7.91
C ASP A 80 -24.84 18.73 6.82
N LEU A 81 -24.72 17.44 7.14
CA LEU A 81 -25.13 16.37 6.23
C LEU A 81 -26.62 16.52 5.87
N GLY A 82 -26.93 16.66 4.58
CA GLY A 82 -28.29 16.85 4.07
C GLY A 82 -28.68 18.29 3.74
N SER A 83 -27.79 19.27 3.97
CA SER A 83 -27.94 20.62 3.42
C SER A 83 -27.61 20.66 1.92
N GLU A 84 -28.35 21.45 1.12
CA GLU A 84 -27.98 21.68 -0.28
C GLU A 84 -26.70 22.50 -0.34
N VAL A 85 -25.74 22.08 -1.18
CA VAL A 85 -24.47 22.77 -1.40
C VAL A 85 -24.24 22.90 -2.89
N THR A 86 -24.04 24.13 -3.35
CA THR A 86 -23.71 24.43 -4.75
C THR A 86 -22.24 24.12 -5.04
N VAL A 87 -21.89 23.95 -6.33
CA VAL A 87 -20.49 23.70 -6.72
C VAL A 87 -19.58 24.88 -6.35
N ASP A 88 -20.12 26.11 -6.43
CA ASP A 88 -19.38 27.33 -6.08
C ASP A 88 -19.10 27.45 -4.57
N GLU A 89 -19.91 26.80 -3.73
CA GLU A 89 -19.72 26.72 -2.27
C GLU A 89 -18.75 25.59 -1.86
N LEU A 90 -18.38 24.69 -2.78
CA LEU A 90 -17.42 23.64 -2.50
C LEU A 90 -15.97 24.18 -2.56
N ILE A 91 -15.26 24.09 -1.45
CA ILE A 91 -13.87 24.55 -1.33
C ILE A 91 -12.95 23.34 -1.46
N GLN A 92 -12.23 23.27 -2.58
CA GLN A 92 -11.17 22.29 -2.76
C GLN A 92 -9.89 22.83 -2.11
N GLY A 93 -9.46 22.15 -1.05
CA GLY A 93 -8.37 22.58 -0.19
C GLY A 93 -6.97 22.22 -0.68
N ARG A 94 -6.84 21.80 -1.96
CA ARG A 94 -5.63 21.21 -2.54
C ARG A 94 -5.63 21.23 -4.07
N SER A 95 -4.44 21.20 -4.68
CA SER A 95 -4.27 21.01 -6.11
C SER A 95 -4.89 19.69 -6.59
N PRO A 96 -5.84 19.68 -7.53
CA PRO A 96 -6.36 18.44 -8.10
C PRO A 96 -5.43 17.92 -9.20
N ALA A 97 -4.14 17.82 -8.87
CA ALA A 97 -3.09 17.34 -9.74
C ALA A 97 -2.39 16.15 -9.10
N LEU A 98 -1.90 15.21 -9.91
CA LEU A 98 -1.13 14.06 -9.42
C LEU A 98 0.35 14.47 -9.31
N ASP A 99 0.66 15.34 -8.36
CA ASP A 99 2.00 15.89 -8.10
C ASP A 99 2.59 15.46 -6.75
N LEU A 100 1.90 14.60 -6.01
CA LEU A 100 2.31 14.13 -4.68
C LEU A 100 2.43 15.26 -3.65
N ASP A 101 1.65 16.34 -3.75
CA ASP A 101 1.61 17.37 -2.70
C ASP A 101 1.21 16.79 -1.32
N SER A 102 0.50 15.66 -1.31
CA SER A 102 0.19 14.85 -0.11
C SER A 102 1.43 14.39 0.63
N LEU A 103 2.51 14.16 -0.11
CA LEU A 103 3.80 13.67 0.34
C LEU A 103 4.82 14.80 0.54
N TYR A 104 4.80 15.80 -0.35
CA TYR A 104 5.80 16.86 -0.38
C TYR A 104 5.42 18.13 0.41
N GLY A 105 4.13 18.36 0.67
CA GLY A 105 3.65 19.65 1.13
C GLY A 105 4.07 20.77 0.18
N HIS A 106 4.53 21.90 0.73
CA HIS A 106 5.10 23.00 -0.06
C HIS A 106 6.62 22.87 -0.27
N GLY A 107 7.20 21.70 0.01
CA GLY A 107 8.62 21.40 -0.15
C GLY A 107 9.49 21.84 1.04
N PRO A 108 10.78 21.44 1.06
CA PRO A 108 11.66 21.57 2.22
C PRO A 108 12.01 23.00 2.63
N ALA A 109 11.88 23.97 1.71
CA ALA A 109 12.12 25.38 2.01
C ALA A 109 10.97 26.02 2.79
N VAL A 110 9.74 25.57 2.58
CA VAL A 110 8.53 26.12 3.21
C VAL A 110 8.11 25.27 4.40
N ASP A 111 8.15 23.94 4.26
CA ASP A 111 7.75 22.98 5.29
C ASP A 111 8.94 22.10 5.74
N PRO A 112 10.02 22.68 6.29
CA PRO A 112 11.23 21.93 6.67
C PRO A 112 10.98 20.87 7.75
N GLN A 113 9.85 20.96 8.47
CA GLN A 113 9.47 20.00 9.51
C GLN A 113 9.35 18.55 9.02
N PHE A 114 9.08 18.32 7.73
CA PHE A 114 8.94 16.98 7.14
C PHE A 114 10.26 16.38 6.64
N TYR A 115 11.35 17.17 6.64
CA TYR A 115 12.62 16.83 6.00
C TYR A 115 13.77 16.79 7.01
N THR A 116 14.81 15.99 6.74
CA THR A 116 15.98 15.87 7.62
C THR A 116 17.10 16.83 7.24
N ASP A 117 17.38 16.99 5.95
CA ASP A 117 18.51 17.75 5.41
C ASP A 117 18.13 18.63 4.20
N GLY A 118 16.83 18.78 3.96
CA GLY A 118 16.28 19.48 2.81
C GLY A 118 16.28 18.68 1.51
N LEU A 119 16.77 17.44 1.53
CA LEU A 119 16.70 16.48 0.43
C LEU A 119 15.87 15.25 0.82
N HIS A 120 16.13 14.67 1.98
CA HIS A 120 15.46 13.46 2.46
C HIS A 120 14.30 13.80 3.39
N MET A 121 13.24 13.00 3.29
CA MET A 121 12.08 13.03 4.18
C MET A 121 12.33 12.22 5.44
N LYS A 122 11.73 12.65 6.55
CA LYS A 122 11.79 11.95 7.83
C LYS A 122 11.04 10.62 7.76
N MET A 123 11.61 9.59 8.37
CA MET A 123 10.93 8.33 8.68
C MET A 123 10.95 8.11 10.19
N GLY A 124 9.94 7.43 10.71
CA GLY A 124 9.83 7.10 12.13
C GLY A 124 10.38 5.71 12.47
N THR A 125 10.60 5.50 13.75
CA THR A 125 10.99 4.20 14.33
C THR A 125 9.81 3.64 15.11
N THR A 126 9.51 2.34 14.96
CA THR A 126 8.45 1.69 15.73
C THR A 126 8.79 1.53 17.22
N GLY A 127 7.78 1.36 18.06
CA GLY A 127 7.94 1.08 19.49
C GLY A 127 8.23 -0.40 19.71
N PRO A 128 9.24 -0.78 20.52
CA PRO A 128 9.48 -2.19 20.84
C PRO A 128 8.30 -2.76 21.63
N ILE A 129 7.97 -4.04 21.43
CA ILE A 129 6.87 -4.70 22.14
C ILE A 129 7.15 -6.19 22.32
N GLY A 130 7.01 -6.68 23.56
CA GLY A 130 7.43 -8.04 23.91
C GLY A 130 8.90 -8.26 23.54
N ASP A 131 9.17 -9.32 22.77
CA ASP A 131 10.51 -9.66 22.27
C ASP A 131 10.88 -8.98 20.94
N LEU A 132 9.98 -8.17 20.38
CA LEU A 132 10.25 -7.46 19.13
C LEU A 132 11.01 -6.16 19.40
N PRO A 133 12.17 -5.95 18.76
CA PRO A 133 12.89 -4.69 18.86
C PRO A 133 12.12 -3.57 18.13
N ALA A 134 12.56 -2.34 18.35
CA ALA A 134 12.18 -1.22 17.51
C ALA A 134 12.76 -1.39 16.08
N PHE A 135 12.01 -1.00 15.07
CA PHE A 135 12.41 -1.05 13.67
C PHE A 135 12.47 0.36 13.09
N ASP A 136 13.67 0.77 12.73
CA ASP A 136 13.88 2.08 12.12
C ASP A 136 13.32 2.12 10.68
N GLY A 137 12.66 3.23 10.34
CA GLY A 137 12.01 3.43 9.05
C GLY A 137 10.76 2.58 8.79
N HIS A 138 10.11 2.06 9.84
CA HIS A 138 8.90 1.22 9.71
C HIS A 138 7.65 1.82 10.39
N ASP A 139 7.74 3.08 10.82
CA ASP A 139 6.61 3.92 11.17
C ASP A 139 6.72 5.27 10.44
N LEU A 140 5.61 5.99 10.34
CA LEU A 140 5.62 7.39 9.97
C LEU A 140 6.38 8.20 11.05
N PRO A 141 7.01 9.33 10.69
CA PRO A 141 7.65 10.19 11.67
C PRO A 141 6.60 10.71 12.66
N ARG A 142 6.73 10.40 13.95
CA ARG A 142 5.80 10.83 14.99
C ARG A 142 6.56 11.52 16.12
N ASP A 143 5.87 12.42 16.81
CA ASP A 143 6.32 12.89 18.12
C ASP A 143 6.10 11.76 19.14
N PRO A 144 7.11 11.37 19.94
CA PRO A 144 6.93 10.38 21.01
C PRO A 144 5.81 10.71 22.02
N GLN A 145 5.33 11.95 22.06
CA GLN A 145 4.27 12.41 22.96
C GLN A 145 2.87 12.42 22.33
N HIS A 146 2.77 12.27 21.01
CA HIS A 146 1.50 12.41 20.28
C HIS A 146 1.28 11.24 19.31
N SER A 147 0.00 10.93 19.08
CA SER A 147 -0.38 9.88 18.14
C SER A 147 -0.17 10.24 16.68
N GLU A 148 -0.19 11.53 16.36
CA GLU A 148 -0.29 12.02 15.00
C GLU A 148 1.06 11.94 14.26
N ALA A 149 1.00 11.50 13.01
CA ALA A 149 2.15 11.55 12.12
C ALA A 149 2.48 12.98 11.69
N LEU A 150 3.77 13.30 11.69
CA LEU A 150 4.33 14.54 11.15
C LEU A 150 4.50 14.41 9.63
N ILE A 151 3.39 14.48 8.91
CA ILE A 151 3.30 14.36 7.44
C ILE A 151 2.45 15.51 6.86
N PRO A 152 2.61 15.88 5.57
CA PRO A 152 1.87 17.01 4.99
C PRO A 152 0.35 16.81 4.91
N ASP A 153 -0.11 15.60 4.56
CA ASP A 153 -1.53 15.24 4.63
C ASP A 153 -1.79 14.28 5.79
N PRO A 154 -2.38 14.76 6.91
CA PRO A 154 -2.65 13.90 8.06
C PRO A 154 -3.65 12.78 7.73
N ARG A 155 -4.47 12.89 6.66
CA ARG A 155 -5.41 11.82 6.27
C ARG A 155 -4.69 10.54 5.85
N ASN A 156 -3.43 10.64 5.44
CA ASN A 156 -2.61 9.47 5.16
C ASN A 156 -2.23 8.67 6.43
N ASP A 157 -2.68 9.10 7.61
CA ASP A 157 -2.57 8.38 8.88
C ASP A 157 -3.96 8.06 9.50
N GLU A 158 -5.01 7.96 8.68
CA GLU A 158 -6.38 7.55 9.08
C GLU A 158 -6.54 6.04 9.30
N ASN A 159 -5.78 5.24 8.56
CA ASN A 159 -5.69 3.81 8.82
C ASN A 159 -4.27 3.33 8.54
N LEU A 160 -3.89 2.26 9.21
CA LEU A 160 -2.53 1.75 9.19
C LEU A 160 -2.05 1.36 7.79
N ALA A 161 -2.94 0.85 6.92
CA ALA A 161 -2.55 0.44 5.57
C ALA A 161 -2.21 1.65 4.68
N VAL A 162 -2.95 2.75 4.78
CA VAL A 162 -2.58 4.01 4.11
C VAL A 162 -1.32 4.61 4.72
N ALA A 163 -1.17 4.57 6.05
CA ALA A 163 0.03 5.06 6.74
C ALA A 163 1.31 4.34 6.28
N GLN A 164 1.26 3.01 6.18
CA GLN A 164 2.36 2.20 5.67
C GLN A 164 2.59 2.44 4.17
N THR A 165 1.53 2.65 3.38
CA THR A 165 1.65 3.05 1.96
C THR A 165 2.34 4.40 1.82
N HIS A 166 1.95 5.41 2.60
CA HIS A 166 2.60 6.72 2.61
C HIS A 166 4.08 6.62 3.01
N LEU A 167 4.41 5.80 4.02
CA LEU A 167 5.78 5.51 4.40
C LEU A 167 6.59 4.86 3.26
N ALA A 168 5.98 3.97 2.48
CA ALA A 168 6.63 3.38 1.30
C ALA A 168 6.98 4.45 0.24
N PHE A 169 6.13 5.47 0.06
CA PHE A 169 6.42 6.61 -0.82
C PHE A 169 7.51 7.54 -0.27
N ILE A 170 7.53 7.81 1.04
CA ILE A 170 8.64 8.51 1.71
C ILE A 170 9.96 7.78 1.44
N ARG A 171 9.97 6.47 1.68
CA ARG A 171 11.14 5.61 1.45
C ARG A 171 11.54 5.62 -0.02
N PHE A 172 10.58 5.54 -0.94
CA PHE A 172 10.83 5.61 -2.38
C PHE A 172 11.52 6.92 -2.76
N HIS A 173 11.01 8.07 -2.29
CA HIS A 173 11.65 9.37 -2.51
C HIS A 173 13.09 9.39 -2.00
N ASN A 174 13.32 8.98 -0.75
CA ASN A 174 14.66 8.96 -0.16
C ASN A 174 15.63 8.09 -0.98
N ARG A 175 15.18 6.92 -1.45
CA ARG A 175 15.99 6.05 -2.32
C ARG A 175 16.25 6.67 -3.69
N VAL A 176 15.33 7.47 -4.22
CA VAL A 176 15.55 8.19 -5.48
C VAL A 176 16.57 9.32 -5.27
N ALA A 177 16.44 10.09 -4.19
CA ALA A 177 17.37 11.14 -3.80
C ALA A 177 18.82 10.63 -3.68
N ASP A 178 19.01 9.45 -3.08
CA ASP A 178 20.32 8.78 -2.99
C ASP A 178 20.99 8.50 -4.36
N THR A 179 20.22 8.49 -5.45
CA THR A 179 20.71 8.20 -6.80
C THR A 179 20.91 9.45 -7.67
N VAL A 180 20.50 10.62 -7.19
CA VAL A 180 20.66 11.89 -7.92
C VAL A 180 22.12 12.32 -7.93
N ALA A 181 22.57 12.93 -9.02
CA ALA A 181 23.94 13.40 -9.13
C ALA A 181 24.24 14.48 -8.07
N PRO A 182 25.42 14.45 -7.41
CA PRO A 182 25.77 15.45 -6.40
C PRO A 182 25.73 16.88 -6.94
N GLY A 183 25.05 17.77 -6.23
CA GLY A 183 24.87 19.17 -6.60
C GLY A 183 24.27 20.00 -5.46
N PRO A 184 23.76 21.22 -5.75
CA PRO A 184 23.00 21.99 -4.77
C PRO A 184 21.75 21.22 -4.30
N VAL A 185 21.52 21.15 -2.99
CA VAL A 185 20.43 20.38 -2.36
C VAL A 185 19.06 20.65 -3.01
N ALA A 186 18.73 21.92 -3.27
CA ALA A 186 17.46 22.28 -3.90
C ALA A 186 17.30 21.69 -5.31
N ALA A 187 18.36 21.68 -6.12
CA ALA A 187 18.33 21.10 -7.46
C ALA A 187 18.28 19.57 -7.41
N MET A 188 18.97 18.96 -6.44
CA MET A 188 18.90 17.51 -6.22
C MET A 188 17.49 17.08 -5.80
N PHE A 189 16.84 17.85 -4.93
CA PHE A 189 15.48 17.62 -4.50
C PHE A 189 14.49 17.76 -5.66
N GLU A 190 14.62 18.81 -6.48
CA GLU A 190 13.79 19.02 -7.68
C GLU A 190 13.89 17.83 -8.66
N GLU A 191 15.11 17.36 -8.95
CA GLU A 191 15.33 16.18 -9.79
C GLU A 191 14.73 14.90 -9.18
N ALA A 192 14.91 14.69 -7.88
CA ALA A 192 14.32 13.55 -7.17
C ALA A 192 12.79 13.58 -7.22
N GLN A 193 12.20 14.76 -6.96
CA GLN A 193 10.76 14.98 -7.01
C GLN A 193 10.20 14.73 -8.41
N GLU A 194 10.81 15.28 -9.46
CA GLU A 194 10.40 15.05 -10.85
C GLU A 194 10.38 13.55 -11.16
N ARG A 195 11.46 12.85 -10.82
CA ARG A 195 11.59 11.40 -11.07
C ARG A 195 10.51 10.62 -10.33
N VAL A 196 10.28 10.91 -9.05
CA VAL A 196 9.25 10.23 -8.25
C VAL A 196 7.85 10.47 -8.82
N VAL A 197 7.50 11.73 -9.11
CA VAL A 197 6.17 12.10 -9.64
C VAL A 197 5.91 11.44 -10.98
N LYS A 198 6.87 11.47 -11.91
CA LYS A 198 6.68 10.82 -13.23
C LYS A 198 6.57 9.29 -13.13
N HIS A 199 7.31 8.65 -12.22
CA HIS A 199 7.16 7.21 -11.96
C HIS A 199 5.82 6.86 -11.31
N TYR A 200 5.35 7.69 -10.37
CA TYR A 200 4.03 7.56 -9.77
C TYR A 200 2.92 7.67 -10.82
N GLN A 201 2.95 8.70 -11.67
CA GLN A 201 1.97 8.85 -12.75
C GLN A 201 2.01 7.69 -13.74
N TRP A 202 3.20 7.18 -14.06
CA TRP A 202 3.34 6.02 -14.94
C TRP A 202 2.68 4.79 -14.33
N MET A 203 3.00 4.47 -13.07
CA MET A 203 2.36 3.39 -12.33
C MET A 203 0.84 3.57 -12.27
N LEU A 204 0.34 4.78 -12.06
CA LEU A 204 -1.10 5.02 -12.06
C LEU A 204 -1.73 4.72 -13.43
N ARG A 205 -1.10 5.16 -14.51
CA ARG A 205 -1.59 4.93 -15.87
C ARG A 205 -1.53 3.47 -16.28
N THR A 206 -0.42 2.77 -16.01
CA THR A 206 -0.13 1.46 -16.61
C THR A 206 -0.39 0.28 -15.68
N ASP A 207 -0.57 0.51 -14.39
CA ASP A 207 -0.79 -0.53 -13.39
C ASP A 207 -2.08 -0.31 -12.59
N TYR A 208 -2.25 0.85 -11.95
CA TYR A 208 -3.44 1.13 -11.13
C TYR A 208 -4.74 1.21 -11.95
N LEU A 209 -4.81 2.11 -12.92
CA LEU A 209 -6.03 2.35 -13.71
C LEU A 209 -6.53 1.10 -14.44
N PRO A 210 -5.70 0.30 -15.14
CA PRO A 210 -6.17 -0.91 -15.83
C PRO A 210 -6.71 -2.00 -14.89
N ARG A 211 -6.41 -1.95 -13.59
CA ARG A 211 -6.97 -2.88 -12.60
C ARG A 211 -8.40 -2.51 -12.21
N ILE A 212 -8.72 -1.22 -12.14
CA ILE A 212 -10.00 -0.72 -11.66
C ILE A 212 -10.91 -0.16 -12.76
N VAL A 213 -10.37 0.17 -13.93
CA VAL A 213 -11.08 0.69 -15.10
C VAL A 213 -10.83 -0.25 -16.29
N ASP A 214 -11.83 -0.39 -17.17
CA ASP A 214 -11.67 -1.06 -18.46
C ASP A 214 -10.41 -0.56 -19.19
N PRO A 215 -9.42 -1.45 -19.45
CA PRO A 215 -8.17 -1.05 -20.11
C PRO A 215 -8.37 -0.38 -21.47
N GLY A 216 -9.46 -0.70 -22.19
CA GLY A 216 -9.79 -0.07 -23.45
C GLY A 216 -10.16 1.41 -23.29
N ILE A 217 -10.83 1.78 -22.19
CA ILE A 217 -11.14 3.18 -21.87
C ILE A 217 -9.86 3.93 -21.48
N VAL A 218 -9.02 3.30 -20.65
CA VAL A 218 -7.73 3.90 -20.24
C VAL A 218 -6.88 4.20 -21.47
N GLU A 219 -6.71 3.22 -22.37
CA GLU A 219 -5.93 3.40 -23.59
C GLU A 219 -6.51 4.47 -24.50
N ASP A 220 -7.83 4.49 -24.69
CA ASP A 220 -8.51 5.50 -25.50
C ASP A 220 -8.30 6.91 -24.95
N VAL A 221 -8.50 7.13 -23.64
CA VAL A 221 -8.32 8.46 -23.02
C VAL A 221 -6.88 8.94 -23.15
N PHE A 222 -5.89 8.08 -22.87
CA PHE A 222 -4.48 8.47 -22.92
C PHE A 222 -3.89 8.53 -24.35
N THR A 223 -4.63 8.07 -25.35
CA THR A 223 -4.22 8.11 -26.77
C THR A 223 -4.96 9.19 -27.55
N ASN A 224 -6.27 9.27 -27.38
CA ASN A 224 -7.18 10.14 -28.13
C ASN A 224 -7.65 11.36 -27.34
N GLY A 225 -7.32 11.44 -26.05
CA GLY A 225 -7.68 12.55 -25.17
C GLY A 225 -9.04 12.38 -24.51
N ARG A 226 -9.43 13.41 -23.74
CA ARG A 226 -10.69 13.47 -22.99
C ARG A 226 -11.86 13.86 -23.88
N THR A 227 -13.05 13.37 -23.55
CA THR A 227 -14.30 13.63 -24.29
C THR A 227 -15.42 14.21 -23.44
N LEU A 228 -15.37 14.03 -22.11
CA LEU A 228 -16.37 14.48 -21.15
C LEU A 228 -15.87 15.62 -20.26
N PHE A 229 -14.62 15.53 -19.80
CA PHE A 229 -14.10 16.42 -18.76
C PHE A 229 -12.99 17.33 -19.30
N GLU A 230 -13.17 18.65 -19.16
CA GLU A 230 -12.18 19.68 -19.52
C GLU A 230 -11.48 19.37 -20.86
N THR A 231 -12.29 19.23 -21.91
CA THR A 231 -11.83 18.81 -23.25
C THR A 231 -11.13 19.93 -24.02
N ALA A 232 -11.33 21.18 -23.63
CA ALA A 232 -10.73 22.36 -24.24
C ALA A 232 -10.07 23.22 -23.16
N VAL A 233 -8.83 22.86 -22.79
CA VAL A 233 -8.02 23.60 -21.80
C VAL A 233 -6.93 24.41 -22.47
N VAL A 234 -6.58 25.55 -21.89
CA VAL A 234 -5.42 26.34 -22.30
C VAL A 234 -4.17 25.75 -21.63
N PRO A 235 -3.03 25.62 -22.33
CA PRO A 235 -1.79 25.20 -21.69
C PRO A 235 -1.44 26.07 -20.48
N GLY A 236 -1.34 25.43 -19.30
CA GLY A 236 -1.08 26.10 -18.02
C GLY A 236 -2.31 26.26 -17.13
N ASP A 237 -3.52 25.93 -17.60
CA ASP A 237 -4.71 25.93 -16.75
C ASP A 237 -4.57 24.89 -15.62
N ALA A 238 -4.85 25.31 -14.40
CA ALA A 238 -4.96 24.40 -13.27
C ALA A 238 -6.18 23.47 -13.46
N PRO A 239 -6.05 22.17 -13.17
CA PRO A 239 -7.19 21.27 -13.20
C PRO A 239 -8.25 21.69 -12.17
N THR A 240 -9.51 21.35 -12.44
CA THR A 240 -10.56 21.33 -11.42
C THR A 240 -10.82 19.90 -10.95
N MET A 241 -11.56 19.73 -9.85
CA MET A 241 -11.99 18.41 -9.38
C MET A 241 -13.47 18.19 -9.68
N PRO A 242 -13.85 17.27 -10.59
CA PRO A 242 -15.25 17.07 -10.91
C PRO A 242 -15.98 16.36 -9.77
N ILE A 243 -17.15 16.87 -9.38
CA ILE A 243 -17.95 16.29 -8.29
C ILE A 243 -18.43 14.86 -8.60
N GLU A 244 -18.63 14.52 -9.87
CA GLU A 244 -18.96 13.16 -10.28
C GLU A 244 -17.83 12.18 -9.97
N PHE A 245 -16.58 12.64 -10.00
CA PHE A 245 -15.43 11.85 -9.58
C PHE A 245 -15.37 11.72 -8.05
N SER A 246 -15.35 12.85 -7.34
CA SER A 246 -15.08 12.88 -5.89
C SER A 246 -16.25 12.37 -5.02
N VAL A 247 -17.49 12.54 -5.48
CA VAL A 247 -18.70 12.17 -4.72
C VAL A 247 -19.28 10.83 -5.19
N ALA A 248 -18.91 10.32 -6.37
CA ALA A 248 -19.40 9.05 -6.88
C ALA A 248 -18.31 8.13 -7.42
N ALA A 249 -17.70 8.42 -8.57
CA ALA A 249 -16.92 7.45 -9.33
C ALA A 249 -15.70 6.91 -8.56
N PHE A 250 -14.97 7.77 -7.86
CA PHE A 250 -13.77 7.38 -7.10
C PHE A 250 -14.07 6.96 -5.65
N ARG A 251 -15.35 6.90 -5.26
CA ARG A 251 -15.79 6.23 -4.02
C ARG A 251 -15.94 4.70 -4.17
N LEU A 252 -15.44 4.15 -5.27
CA LEU A 252 -15.34 2.71 -5.52
C LEU A 252 -14.53 2.00 -4.43
N GLY A 253 -13.53 2.67 -3.85
CA GLY A 253 -12.62 2.09 -2.86
C GLY A 253 -13.34 1.51 -1.65
N HIS A 254 -14.50 2.06 -1.26
CA HIS A 254 -15.31 1.54 -0.16
C HIS A 254 -15.75 0.08 -0.40
N SER A 255 -16.06 -0.27 -1.64
CA SER A 255 -16.48 -1.63 -2.02
C SER A 255 -15.32 -2.62 -1.97
N MET A 256 -14.09 -2.15 -2.20
CA MET A 256 -12.88 -2.99 -2.21
C MET A 256 -12.35 -3.38 -0.81
N VAL A 257 -12.85 -2.74 0.26
CA VAL A 257 -12.34 -2.90 1.63
C VAL A 257 -12.78 -4.24 2.23
N ARG A 258 -11.82 -4.94 2.85
CA ARG A 258 -12.08 -6.16 3.62
C ARG A 258 -12.44 -5.85 5.08
N ASP A 259 -13.17 -6.77 5.69
CA ASP A 259 -13.39 -6.85 7.15
C ASP A 259 -12.12 -7.23 7.92
N ALA A 260 -11.27 -8.09 7.34
CA ALA A 260 -10.06 -8.57 7.98
C ALA A 260 -8.94 -8.89 6.98
N TYR A 261 -7.71 -8.78 7.48
CA TYR A 261 -6.47 -8.96 6.73
C TYR A 261 -5.57 -9.97 7.42
N ASN A 262 -4.91 -10.79 6.60
CA ASN A 262 -3.69 -11.50 6.97
C ASN A 262 -2.55 -10.48 6.95
N TRP A 263 -2.47 -9.66 7.99
CA TRP A 263 -1.67 -8.43 7.99
C TRP A 263 -0.16 -8.70 8.04
N ASN A 264 0.26 -9.60 8.91
CA ASN A 264 1.62 -10.12 9.03
C ASN A 264 1.59 -11.44 9.81
N ARG A 265 2.74 -12.02 10.18
CA ARG A 265 2.77 -13.31 10.90
C ARG A 265 2.11 -13.29 12.29
N ILE A 266 2.01 -12.13 12.93
CA ILE A 266 1.41 -11.98 14.27
C ILE A 266 -0.10 -11.86 14.14
N PHE A 267 -0.55 -11.17 13.10
CA PHE A 267 -1.95 -10.91 12.79
C PHE A 267 -2.36 -11.67 11.51
N ASP A 268 -2.21 -13.00 11.54
CA ASP A 268 -2.56 -13.92 10.46
C ASP A 268 -4.00 -14.46 10.61
N ASN A 269 -4.50 -15.17 9.60
CA ASN A 269 -5.86 -15.76 9.58
C ASN A 269 -6.97 -14.75 9.90
N GLY A 270 -6.86 -13.54 9.35
CA GLY A 270 -7.80 -12.44 9.63
C GLY A 270 -7.61 -11.74 10.98
N GLY A 271 -6.48 -11.96 11.67
CA GLY A 271 -6.17 -11.29 12.94
C GLY A 271 -6.00 -9.76 12.83
N GLY A 272 -5.70 -9.24 11.63
CA GLY A 272 -5.67 -7.80 11.36
C GLY A 272 -7.02 -7.29 10.91
N THR A 273 -7.96 -7.11 11.84
CA THR A 273 -9.31 -6.61 11.52
C THR A 273 -9.26 -5.15 11.04
N LEU A 274 -10.22 -4.73 10.22
CA LEU A 274 -10.31 -3.35 9.77
C LEU A 274 -10.42 -2.36 10.94
N GLY A 275 -11.16 -2.74 12.00
CA GLY A 275 -11.21 -1.98 13.25
C GLY A 275 -9.84 -1.74 13.86
N PHE A 276 -8.99 -2.78 13.93
CA PHE A 276 -7.62 -2.61 14.39
C PHE A 276 -6.77 -1.76 13.45
N LEU A 277 -6.95 -1.84 12.13
CA LEU A 277 -6.22 -0.98 11.21
C LEU A 277 -6.59 0.51 11.40
N PHE A 278 -7.82 0.82 11.81
CA PHE A 278 -8.18 2.17 12.25
C PHE A 278 -7.56 2.52 13.60
N ASP A 279 -7.65 1.64 14.60
CA ASP A 279 -7.12 1.88 15.94
C ASP A 279 -5.61 2.12 15.95
N PHE A 280 -4.87 1.38 15.12
CA PHE A 280 -3.42 1.48 14.93
C PHE A 280 -3.01 2.52 13.88
N SER A 281 -3.72 3.64 13.89
CA SER A 281 -3.38 4.86 13.14
C SER A 281 -3.44 6.08 14.06
N GLY A 282 -2.88 7.22 13.64
CA GLY A 282 -2.88 8.44 14.46
C GLY A 282 -4.15 9.28 14.32
N THR A 283 -4.75 9.33 13.11
CA THR A 283 -5.88 10.24 12.82
C THR A 283 -7.21 9.64 13.22
N SER A 284 -7.63 8.50 12.67
CA SER A 284 -8.91 7.89 13.07
C SER A 284 -8.80 7.12 14.38
N GLY A 285 -7.61 6.62 14.71
CA GLY A 285 -7.31 5.87 15.92
C GLY A 285 -6.53 6.66 16.98
N SER A 286 -5.76 5.93 17.77
CA SER A 286 -4.88 6.46 18.80
C SER A 286 -3.64 5.58 18.96
N LEU A 287 -3.24 4.84 17.92
CA LEU A 287 -2.29 3.73 18.03
C LEU A 287 -2.57 2.79 19.23
N SER A 288 -3.85 2.62 19.55
CA SER A 288 -4.35 1.96 20.77
C SER A 288 -3.69 2.45 22.09
N GLY A 289 -3.32 3.73 22.15
CA GLY A 289 -2.65 4.36 23.28
C GLY A 289 -1.13 4.09 23.36
N GLN A 290 -0.52 3.51 22.34
CA GLN A 290 0.92 3.23 22.28
C GLN A 290 1.60 4.09 21.22
N PHE A 291 2.56 4.93 21.63
CA PHE A 291 3.26 5.85 20.74
C PHE A 291 4.77 5.66 20.86
N PRO A 292 5.49 5.36 19.76
CA PRO A 292 5.08 5.24 18.35
C PRO A 292 4.38 3.91 17.99
N LEU A 293 4.10 3.63 16.70
CA LEU A 293 3.46 2.38 16.23
C LEU A 293 4.15 1.15 16.83
N PRO A 294 3.44 0.22 17.47
CA PRO A 294 4.05 -0.97 18.04
C PRO A 294 4.62 -1.90 16.96
N SER A 295 5.80 -2.45 17.21
CA SER A 295 6.56 -3.20 16.19
C SER A 295 5.85 -4.43 15.65
N ASN A 296 4.93 -5.03 16.40
CA ASN A 296 4.11 -6.15 15.92
C ASN A 296 3.11 -5.77 14.81
N TRP A 297 2.84 -4.47 14.59
CA TRP A 297 1.87 -3.97 13.61
C TRP A 297 2.50 -3.55 12.28
N ILE A 298 3.79 -3.77 12.05
CA ILE A 298 4.39 -3.46 10.75
C ILE A 298 3.77 -4.33 9.64
N ALA A 299 3.47 -3.72 8.49
CA ALA A 299 2.90 -4.42 7.34
C ALA A 299 3.86 -5.47 6.77
N ASP A 300 3.33 -6.63 6.35
CA ASP A 300 4.00 -7.50 5.39
C ASP A 300 3.49 -7.16 3.98
N PHE A 301 4.22 -6.30 3.25
CA PHE A 301 3.79 -5.85 1.92
C PHE A 301 3.63 -6.99 0.92
N ARG A 302 4.28 -8.14 1.14
CA ARG A 302 4.16 -9.33 0.30
C ARG A 302 2.77 -9.97 0.37
N ARG A 303 2.01 -9.67 1.43
CA ARG A 303 0.61 -10.12 1.59
C ARG A 303 -0.40 -9.15 0.98
N LEU A 304 0.04 -7.99 0.49
CA LEU A 304 -0.81 -6.95 -0.09
C LEU A 304 -0.57 -6.76 -1.59
N TYR A 305 0.59 -7.17 -2.10
CA TYR A 305 0.99 -7.03 -3.50
C TYR A 305 1.63 -8.31 -4.03
N ASP A 306 1.31 -8.68 -5.28
CA ASP A 306 1.81 -9.91 -5.89
C ASP A 306 3.19 -9.70 -6.55
N PHE A 307 4.24 -10.10 -5.83
CA PHE A 307 5.62 -10.01 -6.33
C PHE A 307 5.96 -11.06 -7.41
N ALA A 308 5.08 -12.02 -7.70
CA ALA A 308 5.24 -12.91 -8.85
C ALA A 308 5.23 -12.11 -10.16
N GLU A 309 4.43 -11.04 -10.22
CA GLU A 309 4.40 -10.14 -11.38
C GLU A 309 5.80 -9.57 -11.67
N ALA A 310 6.61 -9.30 -10.65
CA ALA A 310 7.97 -8.80 -10.77
C ALA A 310 9.05 -9.89 -10.94
N GLY A 311 8.66 -11.14 -11.16
CA GLY A 311 9.61 -12.25 -11.27
C GLY A 311 10.36 -12.52 -9.97
N ARG A 312 9.74 -12.25 -8.82
CA ARG A 312 10.29 -12.45 -7.47
C ARG A 312 9.54 -13.54 -6.70
N PRO A 313 9.62 -14.82 -7.13
CA PRO A 313 8.93 -15.92 -6.46
C PRO A 313 9.38 -16.11 -5.00
N ASP A 314 10.57 -15.63 -4.64
CA ASP A 314 11.09 -15.62 -3.27
C ASP A 314 10.35 -14.65 -2.33
N LEU A 315 9.57 -13.72 -2.89
CA LEU A 315 8.74 -12.77 -2.16
C LEU A 315 7.25 -13.12 -2.19
N VAL A 316 6.85 -14.19 -2.89
CA VAL A 316 5.46 -14.62 -2.97
C VAL A 316 5.05 -15.34 -1.68
N VAL A 317 3.89 -14.97 -1.14
CA VAL A 317 3.30 -15.65 0.01
C VAL A 317 2.31 -16.73 -0.44
N PRO A 318 2.01 -17.76 0.39
CA PRO A 318 0.96 -18.72 0.07
C PRO A 318 -0.38 -18.02 -0.17
N GLU A 319 -1.17 -18.51 -1.15
CA GLU A 319 -2.47 -17.92 -1.52
C GLU A 319 -3.40 -17.73 -0.32
N THR A 320 -3.39 -18.66 0.64
CA THR A 320 -4.21 -18.57 1.87
C THR A 320 -3.85 -17.39 2.78
N ARG A 321 -2.68 -16.79 2.59
CA ARG A 321 -2.18 -15.61 3.32
C ARG A 321 -2.22 -14.34 2.49
N PHE A 322 -2.38 -14.46 1.18
CA PHE A 322 -2.45 -13.32 0.28
C PHE A 322 -3.80 -12.62 0.45
N ASN A 323 -3.78 -11.29 0.56
CA ASN A 323 -5.02 -10.51 0.69
C ASN A 323 -5.43 -10.01 -0.69
N ARG A 324 -6.63 -10.39 -1.13
CA ARG A 324 -7.29 -9.83 -2.30
C ARG A 324 -8.28 -8.76 -1.88
N ALA A 325 -8.46 -7.71 -2.67
CA ALA A 325 -9.53 -6.75 -2.43
C ALA A 325 -10.88 -7.46 -2.58
N ARG A 326 -11.92 -6.91 -1.94
CA ARG A 326 -13.29 -7.25 -2.32
C ARG A 326 -13.55 -6.75 -3.76
N ASN A 327 -14.51 -7.35 -4.45
CA ASN A 327 -14.89 -6.91 -5.79
C ASN A 327 -15.39 -5.45 -5.76
N ILE A 328 -15.30 -4.76 -6.90
CA ILE A 328 -15.95 -3.47 -7.08
C ILE A 328 -17.39 -3.76 -7.52
N ASP A 329 -18.30 -3.75 -6.57
CA ASP A 329 -19.72 -4.01 -6.76
C ASP A 329 -20.57 -3.21 -5.76
N THR A 330 -21.88 -3.50 -5.70
CA THR A 330 -22.80 -2.75 -4.86
C THR A 330 -22.81 -3.17 -3.39
N ARG A 331 -22.03 -4.17 -2.94
CA ARG A 331 -21.95 -4.60 -1.55
C ARG A 331 -20.84 -3.86 -0.80
N LEU A 332 -21.06 -3.56 0.48
CA LEU A 332 -20.06 -3.04 1.41
C LEU A 332 -19.90 -3.98 2.60
N THR A 333 -18.69 -4.02 3.18
CA THR A 333 -18.43 -4.79 4.40
C THR A 333 -19.09 -4.15 5.64
N ASP A 334 -19.59 -4.98 6.56
CA ASP A 334 -20.36 -4.59 7.74
C ASP A 334 -19.67 -3.54 8.64
N PRO A 335 -18.33 -3.56 8.86
CA PRO A 335 -17.65 -2.49 9.59
C PRO A 335 -17.87 -1.07 9.03
N LEU A 336 -18.26 -0.93 7.75
CA LEU A 336 -18.57 0.37 7.13
C LEU A 336 -20.02 0.83 7.42
N ALA A 337 -20.86 -0.03 7.99
CA ALA A 337 -22.18 0.36 8.50
C ALA A 337 -22.07 1.14 9.83
N HIS A 338 -20.96 0.98 10.55
CA HIS A 338 -20.77 1.51 11.91
C HIS A 338 -19.38 2.13 12.09
N LEU A 339 -19.08 3.19 11.32
CA LEU A 339 -17.76 3.84 11.39
C LEU A 339 -17.52 4.53 12.76
N PRO A 340 -16.27 4.47 13.29
CA PRO A 340 -15.92 5.20 14.51
C PRO A 340 -15.94 6.72 14.27
N ALA A 341 -16.26 7.50 15.31
CA ALA A 341 -16.41 8.95 15.22
C ALA A 341 -15.18 9.67 14.62
N GLY A 342 -13.97 9.20 14.96
CA GLY A 342 -12.71 9.72 14.43
C GLY A 342 -12.53 9.60 12.92
N SER A 343 -13.31 8.75 12.25
CA SER A 343 -13.30 8.61 10.77
C SER A 343 -13.83 9.86 10.07
N PHE A 344 -14.42 10.81 10.80
CA PHE A 344 -15.02 12.03 10.25
C PHE A 344 -14.33 13.31 10.73
N GLY A 345 -13.14 13.21 11.34
CA GLY A 345 -12.33 14.34 11.79
C GLY A 345 -12.66 14.87 13.19
N ASP A 346 -13.78 14.47 13.80
CA ASP A 346 -14.12 14.79 15.21
C ASP A 346 -14.31 13.51 16.03
N LYS A 347 -13.33 13.21 16.88
CA LYS A 347 -13.33 12.05 17.78
C LYS A 347 -14.39 12.12 18.89
N THR A 348 -15.02 13.28 19.09
CA THR A 348 -15.99 13.52 20.17
C THR A 348 -17.44 13.58 19.68
N ALA A 349 -17.64 13.63 18.36
CA ALA A 349 -18.96 13.83 17.80
C ALA A 349 -19.88 12.61 17.96
N HIS A 350 -21.12 12.86 18.37
CA HIS A 350 -22.19 11.87 18.46
C HIS A 350 -23.20 12.12 17.35
N PHE A 351 -23.40 11.15 16.47
CA PHE A 351 -24.33 11.24 15.35
C PHE A 351 -25.42 10.16 15.45
N PRO A 352 -26.60 10.36 14.81
CA PRO A 352 -27.60 9.30 14.68
C PRO A 352 -26.97 8.02 14.09
N PRO A 353 -27.37 6.80 14.50
CA PRO A 353 -26.75 5.56 14.03
C PRO A 353 -26.69 5.44 12.50
N LEU A 354 -27.74 5.89 11.80
CA LEU A 354 -27.78 5.90 10.34
C LEU A 354 -26.69 6.80 9.69
N HIS A 355 -26.23 7.84 10.38
CA HIS A 355 -25.16 8.71 9.91
C HIS A 355 -23.76 8.08 10.06
N ALA A 356 -23.63 6.99 10.82
CA ALA A 356 -22.40 6.19 10.89
C ALA A 356 -22.26 5.23 9.70
N ASN A 357 -23.37 4.97 8.97
CA ASN A 357 -23.37 4.15 7.77
C ASN A 357 -22.74 4.91 6.59
N LEU A 358 -21.62 4.38 6.07
CA LEU A 358 -20.87 5.01 4.98
C LEU A 358 -21.69 5.12 3.69
N ALA A 359 -22.48 4.10 3.35
CA ALA A 359 -23.34 4.13 2.16
C ALA A 359 -24.39 5.23 2.25
N PHE A 360 -25.02 5.39 3.42
CA PHE A 360 -25.97 6.48 3.67
C PHE A 360 -25.31 7.85 3.46
N ARG A 361 -24.12 8.06 4.05
CA ARG A 361 -23.37 9.32 3.87
C ARG A 361 -23.00 9.58 2.42
N ASN A 362 -22.55 8.56 1.68
CA ASN A 362 -22.22 8.68 0.26
C ASN A 362 -23.42 9.14 -0.56
N LEU A 363 -24.57 8.46 -0.39
CA LEU A 363 -25.80 8.80 -1.09
C LEU A 363 -26.29 10.20 -0.74
N MET A 364 -26.25 10.57 0.54
CA MET A 364 -26.61 11.92 0.99
C MET A 364 -25.67 12.97 0.40
N ARG A 365 -24.36 12.74 0.35
CA ARG A 365 -23.42 13.67 -0.32
C ARG A 365 -23.74 13.86 -1.80
N GLY A 366 -24.13 12.79 -2.51
CA GLY A 366 -24.61 12.89 -3.89
C GLY A 366 -25.87 13.76 -4.03
N ASN A 367 -26.81 13.64 -3.09
CA ASN A 367 -28.00 14.49 -3.04
C ASN A 367 -27.67 15.96 -2.76
N MET A 368 -26.76 16.24 -1.82
CA MET A 368 -26.37 17.62 -1.43
C MET A 368 -25.88 18.43 -2.63
N VAL A 369 -25.15 17.78 -3.54
CA VAL A 369 -24.60 18.42 -4.76
C VAL A 369 -25.43 18.13 -6.02
N LYS A 370 -26.64 17.58 -5.89
CA LYS A 370 -27.53 17.25 -7.01
C LYS A 370 -26.81 16.50 -8.14
N LEU A 371 -26.12 15.41 -7.82
CA LEU A 371 -25.49 14.56 -8.84
C LEU A 371 -26.52 14.03 -9.82
N ALA A 372 -26.19 14.02 -11.12
CA ALA A 372 -26.96 13.32 -12.15
C ALA A 372 -27.13 11.84 -11.80
N SER A 373 -28.25 11.24 -12.21
CA SER A 373 -28.40 9.79 -12.17
C SER A 373 -27.43 9.12 -13.15
N GLY A 374 -27.18 7.83 -12.94
CA GLY A 374 -26.37 7.04 -13.87
C GLY A 374 -26.92 7.05 -15.30
N GLN A 375 -28.25 7.00 -15.46
CA GLN A 375 -28.94 7.09 -16.75
C GLN A 375 -28.73 8.45 -17.42
N GLN A 376 -28.81 9.55 -16.64
CA GLN A 376 -28.53 10.90 -17.16
C GLN A 376 -27.09 11.02 -17.62
N MET A 377 -26.14 10.49 -16.84
CA MET A 377 -24.72 10.49 -17.20
C MET A 377 -24.43 9.59 -18.41
N ALA A 378 -25.05 8.41 -18.51
CA ALA A 378 -24.89 7.53 -19.66
C ALA A 378 -25.33 8.21 -20.95
N LYS A 379 -26.49 8.88 -20.91
CA LYS A 379 -26.98 9.69 -22.03
C LYS A 379 -26.06 10.86 -22.35
N PHE A 380 -25.58 11.58 -21.34
CA PHE A 380 -24.67 12.72 -21.51
C PHE A 380 -23.34 12.27 -22.15
N ALA A 381 -22.79 11.16 -21.68
CA ALA A 381 -21.53 10.61 -22.16
C ALA A 381 -21.64 9.82 -23.47
N GLY A 382 -22.85 9.59 -23.98
CA GLY A 382 -23.07 8.81 -25.19
C GLY A 382 -22.71 7.32 -25.04
N VAL A 383 -22.74 6.78 -23.82
CA VAL A 383 -22.47 5.36 -23.54
C VAL A 383 -23.78 4.58 -23.38
N ALA A 384 -23.72 3.26 -23.57
CA ALA A 384 -24.89 2.40 -23.42
C ALA A 384 -25.35 2.38 -21.95
N ALA A 385 -26.63 2.66 -21.72
CA ALA A 385 -27.19 2.63 -20.38
C ALA A 385 -27.51 1.18 -19.94
N LEU A 386 -27.31 0.89 -18.66
CA LEU A 386 -27.80 -0.31 -18.01
C LEU A 386 -29.33 -0.42 -18.13
N SER A 387 -29.81 -1.64 -18.36
CA SER A 387 -31.24 -1.98 -18.32
C SER A 387 -31.77 -1.97 -16.89
N GLU A 388 -33.10 -1.85 -16.74
CA GLU A 388 -33.76 -1.98 -15.43
C GLU A 388 -33.39 -3.28 -14.72
N LYS A 389 -33.37 -4.40 -15.46
CA LYS A 389 -32.97 -5.70 -14.92
C LYS A 389 -31.54 -5.66 -14.36
N GLN A 390 -30.61 -5.09 -15.11
CA GLN A 390 -29.22 -4.95 -14.68
C GLN A 390 -29.08 -4.06 -13.44
N ILE A 391 -29.84 -2.96 -13.36
CA ILE A 391 -29.84 -2.06 -12.19
C ILE A 391 -30.34 -2.77 -10.94
N VAL A 392 -31.44 -3.52 -11.05
CA VAL A 392 -32.13 -4.12 -9.90
C VAL A 392 -31.49 -5.45 -9.48
N GLU A 393 -31.28 -6.37 -10.42
CA GLU A 393 -30.87 -7.76 -10.13
C GLU A 393 -29.34 -7.95 -10.14
N GLY A 394 -28.60 -7.15 -10.93
CA GLY A 394 -27.17 -7.36 -11.15
C GLY A 394 -26.85 -8.68 -11.85
N GLU A 395 -25.70 -9.27 -11.53
CA GLU A 395 -25.28 -10.60 -12.01
C GLU A 395 -24.91 -11.58 -10.89
N GLY A 396 -25.37 -11.31 -9.67
CA GLY A 396 -25.18 -12.17 -8.48
C GLY A 396 -23.98 -11.78 -7.61
N GLY A 397 -23.08 -10.93 -8.12
CA GLY A 397 -21.93 -10.39 -7.41
C GLY A 397 -22.26 -9.20 -6.50
N GLY A 398 -23.36 -8.47 -6.74
CA GLY A 398 -23.77 -7.31 -5.94
C GLY A 398 -25.13 -7.49 -5.25
N VAL A 399 -25.62 -6.43 -4.59
CA VAL A 399 -26.92 -6.42 -3.92
C VAL A 399 -28.04 -6.68 -4.93
N ASP A 400 -28.97 -7.57 -4.57
CA ASP A 400 -30.23 -7.74 -5.27
C ASP A 400 -31.28 -6.77 -4.70
N PHE A 401 -31.65 -5.76 -5.48
CA PHE A 401 -32.64 -4.75 -5.09
C PHE A 401 -34.08 -5.14 -5.44
N THR A 402 -34.35 -6.39 -5.86
CA THR A 402 -35.71 -6.90 -6.07
C THR A 402 -36.53 -6.97 -4.78
N GLY A 403 -35.92 -6.79 -3.61
CA GLY A 403 -36.62 -6.63 -2.34
C GLY A 403 -37.22 -5.24 -2.10
N LEU A 404 -36.82 -4.21 -2.86
CA LEU A 404 -37.32 -2.85 -2.66
C LEU A 404 -38.84 -2.76 -2.88
N ALA A 405 -39.51 -1.97 -2.03
CA ALA A 405 -40.93 -1.66 -2.16
C ALA A 405 -41.24 -1.10 -3.57
N PRO A 406 -42.40 -1.39 -4.18
CA PRO A 406 -42.67 -1.04 -5.58
C PRO A 406 -42.47 0.44 -5.93
N GLY A 407 -42.86 1.36 -5.03
CA GLY A 407 -42.66 2.80 -5.20
C GLY A 407 -41.17 3.18 -5.22
N LEU A 408 -40.41 2.69 -4.23
CA LEU A 408 -38.96 2.93 -4.14
C LEU A 408 -38.21 2.32 -5.31
N ARG A 409 -38.63 1.14 -5.80
CA ARG A 409 -38.02 0.52 -6.99
C ARG A 409 -38.24 1.36 -8.24
N THR A 410 -39.44 1.90 -8.41
CA THR A 410 -39.77 2.79 -9.54
C THR A 410 -38.89 4.04 -9.50
N GLU A 411 -38.71 4.64 -8.32
CA GLU A 411 -37.81 5.78 -8.12
C GLU A 411 -36.35 5.42 -8.43
N PHE A 412 -35.88 4.29 -7.87
CA PHE A 412 -34.51 3.82 -8.01
C PHE A 412 -34.12 3.53 -9.47
N VAL A 413 -35.00 2.87 -10.23
CA VAL A 413 -34.76 2.56 -11.65
C VAL A 413 -34.88 3.81 -12.52
N GLY A 414 -35.76 4.75 -12.16
CA GLY A 414 -35.93 6.00 -12.89
C GLY A 414 -34.74 6.96 -12.74
N ASN A 415 -34.16 7.05 -11.55
CA ASN A 415 -33.04 7.93 -11.22
C ASN A 415 -32.04 7.24 -10.29
N THR A 416 -31.32 6.24 -10.79
CA THR A 416 -30.36 5.50 -9.98
C THR A 416 -29.22 6.42 -9.54
N PRO A 417 -28.93 6.55 -8.23
CA PRO A 417 -27.81 7.35 -7.75
C PRO A 417 -26.51 6.96 -8.46
N LEU A 418 -25.75 7.95 -8.92
CA LEU A 418 -24.58 7.74 -9.78
C LEU A 418 -23.57 6.73 -9.21
N TRP A 419 -23.29 6.82 -7.91
CA TRP A 419 -22.38 5.91 -7.23
C TRP A 419 -22.83 4.44 -7.36
N ILE A 420 -24.13 4.16 -7.15
CA ILE A 420 -24.68 2.81 -7.27
C ILE A 420 -24.65 2.33 -8.71
N TYR A 421 -24.95 3.21 -9.66
CA TYR A 421 -24.90 2.89 -11.07
C TYR A 421 -23.50 2.48 -11.52
N ILE A 422 -22.48 3.23 -11.10
CA ILE A 422 -21.07 2.96 -11.43
C ILE A 422 -20.60 1.64 -10.81
N LEU A 423 -20.97 1.36 -9.56
CA LEU A 423 -20.70 0.07 -8.93
C LEU A 423 -21.39 -1.08 -9.66
N ARG A 424 -22.61 -0.86 -10.18
CA ARG A 424 -23.32 -1.85 -10.99
C ARG A 424 -22.67 -2.05 -12.37
N GLU A 425 -22.17 -1.00 -13.01
CA GLU A 425 -21.37 -1.13 -14.24
C GLU A 425 -20.14 -2.00 -14.00
N ALA A 426 -19.48 -1.84 -12.85
CA ALA A 426 -18.30 -2.60 -12.48
C ALA A 426 -18.61 -4.06 -12.18
N GLU A 427 -19.66 -4.32 -11.40
CA GLU A 427 -20.16 -5.67 -11.11
C GLU A 427 -20.37 -6.46 -12.40
N LEU A 428 -21.11 -5.88 -13.37
CA LEU A 428 -21.45 -6.49 -14.65
C LEU A 428 -20.26 -6.67 -15.61
N ASN A 429 -19.07 -6.23 -15.20
CA ASN A 429 -17.86 -6.25 -16.02
C ASN A 429 -16.65 -6.82 -15.26
N GLY A 430 -16.90 -7.75 -14.33
CA GLY A 430 -15.85 -8.46 -13.59
C GLY A 430 -15.07 -7.56 -12.63
N GLY A 431 -15.76 -6.62 -11.98
CA GLY A 431 -15.19 -5.74 -10.97
C GLY A 431 -14.33 -4.61 -11.55
N ARG A 432 -14.59 -4.16 -12.79
CA ARG A 432 -13.89 -3.03 -13.43
C ARG A 432 -14.86 -1.98 -13.92
N LEU A 433 -14.63 -0.73 -13.53
CA LEU A 433 -15.39 0.42 -14.01
C LEU A 433 -15.35 0.46 -15.55
N THR A 434 -16.52 0.50 -16.16
CA THR A 434 -16.68 0.71 -17.60
C THR A 434 -17.65 1.86 -17.83
N GLY A 435 -18.10 2.08 -19.07
CA GLY A 435 -19.17 3.02 -19.38
C GLY A 435 -18.97 4.41 -18.77
N VAL A 436 -19.90 4.84 -17.93
CA VAL A 436 -19.88 6.15 -17.25
C VAL A 436 -18.73 6.25 -16.25
N GLY A 437 -18.64 5.28 -15.33
CA GLY A 437 -17.65 5.31 -14.25
C GLY A 437 -16.22 5.29 -14.77
N GLY A 438 -15.95 4.42 -15.77
CA GLY A 438 -14.63 4.30 -16.39
C GLY A 438 -14.18 5.58 -17.07
N ARG A 439 -15.10 6.26 -17.79
CA ARG A 439 -14.80 7.55 -18.45
C ARG A 439 -14.52 8.66 -17.44
N ILE A 440 -15.34 8.80 -16.40
CA ILE A 440 -15.12 9.83 -15.36
C ILE A 440 -13.74 9.64 -14.71
N VAL A 441 -13.41 8.41 -14.30
CA VAL A 441 -12.13 8.14 -13.61
C VAL A 441 -10.94 8.34 -14.54
N ALA A 442 -10.93 7.72 -15.73
CA ALA A 442 -9.80 7.82 -16.66
C ALA A 442 -9.55 9.26 -17.12
N GLU A 443 -10.59 10.02 -17.45
CA GLU A 443 -10.45 11.41 -17.91
C GLU A 443 -10.01 12.36 -16.79
N THR A 444 -10.47 12.14 -15.55
CA THR A 444 -10.01 12.94 -14.40
C THR A 444 -8.53 12.68 -14.12
N PHE A 445 -8.09 11.42 -14.13
CA PHE A 445 -6.66 11.08 -13.98
C PHE A 445 -5.82 11.69 -15.10
N HIS A 446 -6.27 11.57 -16.35
CA HIS A 446 -5.57 12.19 -17.49
C HIS A 446 -5.41 13.70 -17.29
N ARG A 447 -6.49 14.40 -16.89
CA ARG A 447 -6.45 15.84 -16.63
C ARG A 447 -5.58 16.23 -15.43
N ALA A 448 -5.61 15.45 -14.35
CA ALA A 448 -4.77 15.68 -13.17
C ALA A 448 -3.28 15.48 -13.48
N MET A 449 -2.93 14.47 -14.28
CA MET A 449 -1.56 14.28 -14.78
C MET A 449 -1.16 15.40 -15.74
N GLU A 450 -2.04 15.82 -16.64
CA GLU A 450 -1.82 16.97 -17.54
C GLU A 450 -1.68 18.29 -16.78
N GLY A 451 -2.25 18.42 -15.58
CA GLY A 451 -2.15 19.61 -14.73
C GLY A 451 -0.96 19.62 -13.77
N SER A 452 -0.37 18.47 -13.49
CA SER A 452 0.76 18.33 -12.55
C SER A 452 2.01 19.10 -12.99
N THR A 453 2.79 19.63 -12.04
CA THR A 453 4.06 20.32 -12.32
C THR A 453 4.98 19.48 -13.22
N TYR A 454 5.13 18.19 -12.90
CA TYR A 454 5.82 17.20 -13.73
C TYR A 454 4.79 16.27 -14.35
N SER A 455 4.78 16.12 -15.67
CA SER A 455 3.68 15.43 -16.35
C SER A 455 4.18 14.46 -17.41
N ILE A 456 3.80 13.19 -17.30
CA ILE A 456 4.00 12.20 -18.39
C ILE A 456 3.02 12.39 -19.56
N VAL A 457 1.93 13.14 -19.36
CA VAL A 457 0.96 13.47 -20.42
C VAL A 457 1.51 14.60 -21.30
N ARG A 458 2.12 15.63 -20.69
CA ARG A 458 2.80 16.69 -21.44
C ARG A 458 4.19 16.28 -21.96
N ASP A 459 4.77 15.22 -21.42
CA ASP A 459 6.02 14.61 -21.88
C ASP A 459 5.80 13.14 -22.30
N PRO A 460 5.10 12.89 -23.43
CA PRO A 460 4.70 11.53 -23.83
C PRO A 460 5.87 10.63 -24.25
N HIS A 461 7.08 11.18 -24.40
CA HIS A 461 8.31 10.43 -24.70
C HIS A 461 9.04 9.96 -23.45
N TRP A 462 8.68 10.48 -22.28
CA TRP A 462 9.25 10.04 -21.01
C TRP A 462 9.00 8.54 -20.80
N ARG A 463 9.97 7.84 -20.22
CA ARG A 463 9.88 6.42 -19.90
C ARG A 463 10.47 6.16 -18.52
N PRO A 464 9.91 5.19 -17.76
CA PRO A 464 10.44 4.84 -16.46
C PRO A 464 11.89 4.36 -16.56
N THR A 465 12.66 4.64 -15.52
CA THR A 465 14.07 4.27 -15.38
C THR A 465 14.34 3.43 -14.15
N LEU A 466 13.35 3.26 -13.27
CA LEU A 466 13.45 2.54 -12.00
C LEU A 466 12.77 1.17 -12.03
N GLY A 467 12.16 0.80 -13.16
CA GLY A 467 11.55 -0.51 -13.37
C GLY A 467 12.48 -1.51 -14.07
N PRO A 468 12.00 -2.71 -14.38
CA PRO A 468 12.79 -3.75 -15.05
C PRO A 468 13.18 -3.38 -16.48
N ASP A 469 12.41 -2.49 -17.12
CA ASP A 469 12.66 -1.99 -18.46
C ASP A 469 12.07 -0.57 -18.65
N ARG A 470 12.15 -0.04 -19.88
CA ARG A 470 11.66 1.30 -20.22
C ARG A 470 10.15 1.39 -20.43
N GLN A 471 9.38 0.32 -20.21
CA GLN A 471 7.93 0.30 -20.43
C GLN A 471 7.16 -0.15 -19.19
N THR A 472 7.85 -0.73 -18.21
CA THR A 472 7.25 -1.32 -17.03
C THR A 472 7.68 -0.57 -15.78
N PHE A 473 6.71 -0.05 -15.03
CA PHE A 473 6.91 0.38 -13.65
C PHE A 473 5.57 0.28 -12.90
N ARG A 474 5.48 -0.71 -12.01
CA ARG A 474 4.29 -1.08 -11.24
C ARG A 474 4.48 -0.75 -9.77
N MET A 475 3.42 -0.89 -8.97
CA MET A 475 3.52 -0.71 -7.52
C MET A 475 4.53 -1.68 -6.88
N VAL A 476 4.62 -2.91 -7.37
CA VAL A 476 5.66 -3.87 -6.93
C VAL A 476 7.07 -3.42 -7.28
N ASP A 477 7.28 -2.73 -8.41
CA ASP A 477 8.60 -2.21 -8.79
C ASP A 477 8.98 -1.00 -7.91
N LEU A 478 8.01 -0.15 -7.56
CA LEU A 478 8.18 0.90 -6.56
C LEU A 478 8.60 0.32 -5.21
N LEU A 479 7.90 -0.70 -4.72
CA LEU A 479 8.23 -1.37 -3.45
C LEU A 479 9.61 -2.04 -3.52
N LEU A 480 9.94 -2.72 -4.62
CA LEU A 480 11.27 -3.31 -4.79
C LEU A 480 12.37 -2.25 -4.77
N PHE A 481 12.17 -1.09 -5.40
CA PHE A 481 13.16 -0.01 -5.35
C PHE A 481 13.27 0.60 -3.95
N ALA A 482 12.13 0.94 -3.33
CA ALA A 482 12.05 1.56 -2.02
C ALA A 482 12.66 0.66 -0.92
N PHE A 483 12.37 -0.63 -0.95
CA PHE A 483 12.81 -1.61 0.05
C PHE A 483 14.04 -2.42 -0.41
N GLU A 484 14.83 -1.90 -1.36
CA GLU A 484 16.09 -2.49 -1.84
C GLU A 484 15.97 -3.94 -2.35
N GLY A 485 14.79 -4.36 -2.75
CA GLY A 485 14.46 -5.74 -3.14
C GLY A 485 14.59 -6.76 -2.01
N ARG A 486 14.69 -6.30 -0.75
CA ARG A 486 15.00 -7.10 0.42
C ARG A 486 13.74 -7.57 1.14
N ALA A 487 13.62 -8.88 1.32
CA ALA A 487 12.51 -9.51 2.05
C ALA A 487 12.42 -9.04 3.50
N ASP A 488 13.55 -8.78 4.16
CA ASP A 488 13.59 -8.35 5.56
C ASP A 488 13.22 -6.89 5.78
N LEU A 489 13.14 -6.08 4.71
CA LEU A 489 12.57 -4.73 4.77
C LEU A 489 11.08 -4.73 4.40
N LEU A 490 10.66 -5.60 3.46
CA LEU A 490 9.25 -5.77 3.08
C LEU A 490 8.42 -6.52 4.14
N ASN A 491 9.07 -7.37 4.92
CA ASN A 491 8.53 -8.07 6.08
C ASN A 491 9.59 -8.15 7.20
N PRO A 492 9.73 -7.10 8.02
CA PRO A 492 10.73 -7.08 9.09
C PRO A 492 10.45 -8.07 10.22
N LEU A 493 9.22 -8.54 10.35
CA LEU A 493 8.84 -9.53 11.35
C LEU A 493 9.21 -10.95 10.93
N GLY A 494 9.50 -11.17 9.64
CA GLY A 494 9.78 -12.48 9.07
C GLY A 494 8.53 -13.36 8.94
N ASP A 495 8.72 -14.54 8.35
CA ASP A 495 7.67 -15.57 8.25
C ASP A 495 7.55 -16.39 9.53
N ASP A 496 6.43 -17.07 9.73
CA ASP A 496 6.13 -17.84 10.95
C ASP A 496 7.27 -18.79 11.37
N PRO A 497 7.62 -18.85 12.68
CA PRO A 497 8.61 -19.80 13.18
C PRO A 497 8.25 -21.25 12.86
N GLY A 498 6.95 -21.59 12.83
CA GLY A 498 6.46 -22.95 12.55
C GLY A 498 6.60 -23.41 11.09
N GLN A 499 6.99 -22.52 10.17
CA GLN A 499 7.34 -22.85 8.79
C GLN A 499 8.84 -22.65 8.51
N GLN A 500 9.61 -22.20 9.49
CA GLN A 500 11.06 -22.20 9.41
C GLN A 500 11.54 -23.50 10.08
N PRO A 501 12.23 -24.40 9.36
CA PRO A 501 12.78 -25.57 10.02
C PRO A 501 13.71 -25.09 11.14
N GLU A 502 13.51 -25.60 12.36
CA GLU A 502 14.21 -25.17 13.57
C GLU A 502 15.72 -25.13 13.29
N ILE A 503 16.29 -23.93 13.29
CA ILE A 503 17.73 -23.74 13.08
C ILE A 503 18.42 -24.29 14.31
N ILE A 504 19.40 -25.17 14.08
CA ILE A 504 20.24 -25.78 15.11
C ILE A 504 20.85 -24.66 15.95
N GLU A 505 20.54 -24.64 17.23
CA GLU A 505 21.25 -23.82 18.20
C GLU A 505 22.58 -24.50 18.54
N LEU A 506 23.68 -23.73 18.57
CA LEU A 506 24.96 -24.24 19.10
C LEU A 506 25.47 -23.44 20.30
N ASN A 507 25.98 -24.13 21.31
CA ASN A 507 26.53 -23.53 22.52
C ASN A 507 27.79 -24.26 23.01
N ARG A 508 28.46 -23.68 24.02
CA ARG A 508 29.70 -24.25 24.57
C ARG A 508 29.45 -25.64 25.15
N GLY A 509 30.31 -26.58 24.76
CA GLY A 509 30.26 -27.98 25.20
C GLY A 509 29.76 -28.93 24.12
N GLU A 510 29.17 -28.40 23.05
CA GLU A 510 28.79 -29.19 21.88
C GLU A 510 29.99 -29.50 20.97
N ASP A 511 29.87 -30.59 20.22
CA ASP A 511 30.84 -30.99 19.21
C ASP A 511 30.16 -31.61 17.98
N GLY A 512 30.93 -31.74 16.90
CA GLY A 512 30.51 -32.42 15.68
C GLY A 512 30.46 -31.54 14.44
N PRO A 513 29.81 -32.03 13.37
CA PRO A 513 29.86 -31.38 12.05
C PRO A 513 29.27 -29.97 12.01
N SER A 514 28.19 -29.71 12.75
CA SER A 514 27.57 -28.37 12.82
C SER A 514 28.50 -27.34 13.45
N VAL A 515 29.24 -27.72 14.50
CA VAL A 515 30.28 -26.88 15.09
C VAL A 515 31.41 -26.63 14.09
N LYS A 516 31.80 -27.65 13.31
CA LYS A 516 32.84 -27.49 12.29
C LYS A 516 32.41 -26.54 11.15
N ILE A 517 31.14 -26.58 10.75
CA ILE A 517 30.55 -25.62 9.79
C ILE A 517 30.63 -24.20 10.36
N LEU A 518 30.19 -24.00 11.61
CA LEU A 518 30.29 -22.72 12.32
C LEU A 518 31.74 -22.20 12.33
N GLN A 519 32.71 -23.03 12.72
CA GLN A 519 34.11 -22.62 12.83
C GLN A 519 34.70 -22.22 11.47
N HIS A 520 34.35 -22.91 10.39
CA HIS A 520 34.73 -22.50 9.04
C HIS A 520 34.10 -21.15 8.62
N LEU A 521 32.83 -20.90 8.97
CA LEU A 521 32.19 -19.60 8.71
C LEU A 521 32.81 -18.47 9.54
N LEU A 522 33.13 -18.71 10.82
CA LEU A 522 33.86 -17.76 11.66
C LEU A 522 35.26 -17.45 11.08
N ARG A 523 35.99 -18.48 10.62
CA ARG A 523 37.26 -18.28 9.92
C ARG A 523 37.11 -17.46 8.63
N ALA A 524 36.02 -17.69 7.88
CA ALA A 524 35.69 -16.88 6.70
C ALA A 524 35.38 -15.41 7.05
N ARG A 525 34.92 -15.14 8.29
CA ARG A 525 34.73 -13.79 8.85
C ARG A 525 35.98 -13.22 9.53
N GLY A 526 37.13 -13.84 9.35
CA GLY A 526 38.42 -13.33 9.83
C GLY A 526 38.78 -13.73 11.27
N PHE A 527 38.02 -14.61 11.91
CA PHE A 527 38.36 -15.09 13.25
C PHE A 527 39.42 -16.19 13.19
N ALA A 528 40.47 -16.05 13.99
CA ALA A 528 41.54 -17.04 14.10
C ALA A 528 41.17 -18.12 15.13
N LEU A 529 40.68 -19.27 14.66
CA LEU A 529 40.41 -20.48 15.45
C LEU A 529 40.63 -21.74 14.61
N LEU A 530 40.79 -22.90 15.25
CA LEU A 530 40.81 -24.19 14.55
C LEU A 530 39.37 -24.64 14.23
N ALA A 531 39.18 -25.31 13.09
CA ALA A 531 37.92 -25.97 12.73
C ALA A 531 37.98 -27.45 13.14
N ASP A 532 38.12 -27.70 14.43
CA ASP A 532 38.24 -29.04 15.03
C ASP A 532 36.89 -29.72 15.29
N GLY A 533 35.79 -28.99 15.16
CA GLY A 533 34.45 -29.46 15.45
C GLY A 533 34.10 -29.41 16.93
N ILE A 534 34.86 -28.72 17.79
CA ILE A 534 34.59 -28.62 19.23
C ILE A 534 34.23 -27.18 19.62
N PHE A 535 33.07 -27.00 20.26
CA PHE A 535 32.61 -25.71 20.74
C PHE A 535 33.21 -25.44 22.13
N GLY A 536 34.53 -25.24 22.16
CA GLY A 536 35.29 -24.88 23.36
C GLY A 536 35.32 -23.37 23.63
N PRO A 537 36.07 -22.93 24.68
CA PRO A 537 36.18 -21.52 25.05
C PRO A 537 36.66 -20.59 23.94
N ILE A 538 37.52 -21.09 23.04
CA ILE A 538 38.03 -20.32 21.89
C ILE A 538 36.90 -20.05 20.88
N THR A 539 36.08 -21.06 20.59
CA THR A 539 34.91 -20.93 19.69
C THR A 539 33.87 -19.99 20.30
N GLU A 540 33.55 -20.12 21.58
CA GLU A 540 32.62 -19.22 22.29
C GLU A 540 33.08 -17.77 22.26
N HIS A 541 34.36 -17.52 22.55
CA HIS A 541 34.92 -16.17 22.49
C HIS A 541 34.86 -15.58 21.08
N ALA A 542 35.09 -16.39 20.04
CA ALA A 542 34.93 -15.95 18.65
C ALA A 542 33.45 -15.62 18.32
N VAL A 543 32.50 -16.45 18.77
CA VAL A 543 31.06 -16.21 18.60
C VAL A 543 30.64 -14.90 19.27
N ARG A 544 31.01 -14.68 20.54
CA ARG A 544 30.66 -13.43 21.26
C ARG A 544 31.24 -12.19 20.56
N ARG A 545 32.49 -12.25 20.11
CA ARG A 545 33.10 -11.14 19.36
C ARG A 545 32.40 -10.92 18.01
N PHE A 546 32.02 -11.99 17.33
CA PHE A 546 31.25 -11.91 16.10
C PHE A 546 29.89 -11.25 16.37
N GLN A 547 29.12 -11.73 17.34
CA GLN A 547 27.84 -11.14 17.75
C GLN A 547 27.95 -9.64 18.04
N GLY A 548 28.94 -9.25 18.86
CA GLY A 548 29.21 -7.84 19.15
C GLY A 548 29.55 -7.01 17.91
N SER A 549 30.32 -7.57 16.96
CA SER A 549 30.64 -6.90 15.69
C SER A 549 29.44 -6.76 14.73
N GLN A 550 28.39 -7.55 14.95
CA GLN A 550 27.19 -7.57 14.11
C GLN A 550 26.00 -6.85 14.74
N GLY A 551 26.16 -6.26 15.94
CA GLY A 551 25.09 -5.53 16.63
C GLY A 551 23.93 -6.42 17.09
N ILE A 552 24.18 -7.70 17.37
CA ILE A 552 23.18 -8.65 17.91
C ILE A 552 23.52 -9.03 19.36
N ALA A 553 22.60 -9.69 20.07
CA ALA A 553 22.80 -10.12 21.45
C ALA A 553 24.10 -10.93 21.62
N VAL A 554 24.90 -10.58 22.63
CA VAL A 554 26.22 -11.19 22.89
C VAL A 554 26.10 -12.26 23.97
N ASP A 555 25.34 -13.30 23.67
CA ASP A 555 25.03 -14.41 24.59
C ASP A 555 25.99 -15.61 24.43
N GLY A 556 26.81 -15.65 23.38
CA GLY A 556 27.71 -16.77 23.08
C GLY A 556 27.00 -17.98 22.47
N ILE A 557 25.71 -17.86 22.17
CA ILE A 557 24.85 -18.89 21.59
C ILE A 557 24.69 -18.64 20.09
N VAL A 558 24.87 -19.67 19.28
CA VAL A 558 24.70 -19.59 17.83
C VAL A 558 23.28 -20.01 17.48
N GLY A 559 22.35 -19.08 17.67
CA GLY A 559 20.95 -19.21 17.24
C GLY A 559 20.67 -18.59 15.86
N PRO A 560 19.39 -18.48 15.44
CA PRO A 560 18.97 -17.98 14.13
C PRO A 560 19.61 -16.66 13.69
N ALA A 561 19.71 -15.68 14.61
CA ALA A 561 20.30 -14.38 14.33
C ALA A 561 21.80 -14.49 14.04
N THR A 562 22.53 -15.25 14.86
CA THR A 562 23.97 -15.50 14.68
C THR A 562 24.24 -16.24 13.37
N TRP A 563 23.48 -17.30 13.07
CA TRP A 563 23.61 -18.07 11.83
C TRP A 563 23.36 -17.22 10.58
N THR A 564 22.25 -16.48 10.56
CA THR A 564 21.90 -15.62 9.42
C THR A 564 22.99 -14.60 9.14
N ARG A 565 23.59 -14.05 10.20
CA ARG A 565 24.72 -13.11 10.07
C ARG A 565 26.00 -13.78 9.62
N LEU A 566 26.22 -15.08 9.85
CA LEU A 566 27.44 -15.83 9.46
C LEU A 566 27.44 -16.26 7.99
N PHE A 567 26.28 -16.46 7.38
CA PHE A 567 26.17 -17.01 6.03
C PHE A 567 26.95 -16.18 4.99
N ILE A 568 27.60 -16.89 4.07
CA ILE A 568 28.36 -16.29 2.95
C ILE A 568 27.92 -17.02 1.70
N THR A 569 27.38 -16.29 0.72
CA THR A 569 26.95 -16.89 -0.55
C THR A 569 28.15 -17.43 -1.31
N VAL A 570 28.10 -18.71 -1.68
CA VAL A 570 29.14 -19.36 -2.49
C VAL A 570 28.53 -20.09 -3.69
N ARG A 571 29.28 -20.13 -4.79
CA ARG A 571 28.87 -20.73 -6.07
C ARG A 571 30.09 -21.30 -6.80
N ARG A 572 29.88 -21.93 -7.95
CA ARG A 572 30.97 -22.43 -8.80
C ARG A 572 32.06 -21.37 -9.00
N GLY A 573 33.30 -21.74 -8.72
CA GLY A 573 34.46 -20.83 -8.78
C GLY A 573 34.79 -20.11 -7.47
N SER A 574 33.90 -20.08 -6.48
CA SER A 574 34.21 -19.63 -5.11
C SER A 574 35.32 -20.48 -4.49
N LYS A 575 36.12 -19.87 -3.61
CA LYS A 575 37.19 -20.54 -2.86
C LYS A 575 37.22 -20.09 -1.39
N GLY A 576 37.83 -20.89 -0.52
CA GLY A 576 38.14 -20.51 0.86
C GLY A 576 37.26 -21.19 1.92
N GLU A 577 37.28 -20.66 3.14
CA GLU A 577 36.69 -21.30 4.32
C GLU A 577 35.16 -21.44 4.24
N ALA A 578 34.45 -20.48 3.63
CA ALA A 578 33.00 -20.60 3.38
C ALA A 578 32.66 -21.79 2.47
N VAL A 579 33.52 -22.12 1.51
CA VAL A 579 33.36 -23.30 0.66
C VAL A 579 33.62 -24.58 1.45
N LYS A 580 34.61 -24.59 2.34
CA LYS A 580 34.84 -25.74 3.24
C LYS A 580 33.63 -26.00 4.14
N ALA A 581 32.98 -24.95 4.65
CA ALA A 581 31.73 -25.08 5.41
C ALA A 581 30.64 -25.80 4.59
N VAL A 582 30.44 -25.42 3.33
CA VAL A 582 29.51 -26.10 2.42
C VAL A 582 29.91 -27.56 2.20
N GLN A 583 31.18 -27.82 1.91
CA GLN A 583 31.66 -29.17 1.63
C GLN A 583 31.49 -30.09 2.85
N VAL A 584 31.75 -29.60 4.08
CA VAL A 584 31.48 -30.34 5.32
C VAL A 584 29.99 -30.67 5.43
N ARG A 585 29.10 -29.71 5.14
CA ARG A 585 27.65 -29.95 5.20
C ARG A 585 27.17 -30.96 4.17
N MET A 586 27.58 -30.82 2.91
CA MET A 586 27.17 -31.74 1.85
C MET A 586 27.64 -33.18 2.13
N ASN A 587 28.82 -33.35 2.73
CA ASN A 587 29.35 -34.65 3.13
C ASN A 587 28.53 -35.38 4.20
N LEU A 588 27.58 -34.71 4.87
CA LEU A 588 26.66 -35.38 5.79
C LEU A 588 25.65 -36.28 5.07
N ARG A 589 25.45 -36.08 3.76
CA ARG A 589 24.46 -36.82 2.96
C ARG A 589 25.05 -37.45 1.70
N GLN A 590 26.32 -37.21 1.39
CA GLN A 590 26.97 -37.71 0.18
C GLN A 590 27.75 -39.01 0.41
N ALA A 591 27.48 -40.01 -0.43
CA ALA A 591 28.23 -41.25 -0.52
C ALA A 591 28.60 -41.53 -1.99
N PRO A 592 29.89 -41.48 -2.39
CA PRO A 592 31.08 -41.17 -1.58
C PRO A 592 31.23 -39.66 -1.26
N PRO A 593 31.91 -39.30 -0.15
CA PRO A 593 32.10 -37.90 0.23
C PRO A 593 32.91 -37.13 -0.82
N ILE A 594 32.62 -35.83 -0.95
CA ILE A 594 33.42 -34.86 -1.70
C ILE A 594 34.63 -34.39 -0.88
N GLY A 595 35.70 -33.96 -1.54
CA GLY A 595 36.86 -33.38 -0.86
C GLY A 595 36.52 -32.05 -0.19
N VAL A 596 37.03 -31.81 1.03
CA VAL A 596 36.92 -30.53 1.76
C VAL A 596 38.16 -29.68 1.49
N ASP A 597 38.38 -29.33 0.22
CA ASP A 597 39.55 -28.59 -0.27
C ASP A 597 39.35 -27.07 -0.30
N GLY A 598 38.13 -26.60 -0.07
CA GLY A 598 37.76 -25.19 -0.16
C GLY A 598 37.66 -24.67 -1.59
N VAL A 599 37.49 -25.54 -2.60
CA VAL A 599 37.25 -25.17 -4.00
C VAL A 599 35.85 -25.59 -4.42
N PHE A 600 35.02 -24.62 -4.82
CA PHE A 600 33.66 -24.89 -5.25
C PHE A 600 33.66 -25.34 -6.72
N GLY A 601 34.07 -26.60 -6.94
CA GLY A 601 34.14 -27.23 -8.25
C GLY A 601 32.85 -27.95 -8.66
N PRO A 602 32.83 -28.62 -9.83
CA PRO A 602 31.64 -29.30 -10.35
C PRO A 602 31.02 -30.33 -9.39
N ARG A 603 31.83 -31.07 -8.63
CA ARG A 603 31.34 -32.04 -7.65
C ARG A 603 30.65 -31.37 -6.45
N THR A 604 31.14 -30.21 -6.00
CA THR A 604 30.49 -29.43 -4.93
C THR A 604 29.18 -28.82 -5.43
N GLU A 605 29.16 -28.29 -6.65
CA GLU A 605 27.94 -27.77 -7.27
C GLU A 605 26.86 -28.84 -7.41
N GLN A 606 27.23 -30.03 -7.92
CA GLN A 606 26.31 -31.15 -8.02
C GLN A 606 25.72 -31.54 -6.65
N ALA A 607 26.57 -31.65 -5.62
CA ALA A 607 26.14 -31.98 -4.27
C ALA A 607 25.17 -30.93 -3.68
N VAL A 608 25.39 -29.65 -3.99
CA VAL A 608 24.49 -28.57 -3.58
C VAL A 608 23.14 -28.66 -4.29
N ARG A 609 23.11 -28.94 -5.60
CA ARG A 609 21.86 -29.14 -6.35
C ARG A 609 21.07 -30.33 -5.80
N GLU A 610 21.73 -31.44 -5.51
CA GLU A 610 21.11 -32.62 -4.90
C GLU A 610 20.54 -32.31 -3.51
N PHE A 611 21.27 -31.56 -2.68
CA PHE A 611 20.76 -31.08 -1.40
C PHE A 611 19.53 -30.19 -1.57
N GLN A 612 19.58 -29.23 -2.49
CA GLN A 612 18.48 -28.31 -2.77
C GLN A 612 17.22 -29.08 -3.21
N LEU A 613 17.34 -30.00 -4.17
CA LEU A 613 16.24 -30.88 -4.60
C LEU A 613 15.67 -31.67 -3.41
N GLY A 614 16.54 -32.30 -2.63
CA GLY A 614 16.15 -33.10 -1.46
C GLY A 614 15.53 -32.28 -0.32
N GLN A 615 15.56 -30.96 -0.39
CA GLN A 615 14.94 -30.04 0.57
C GLN A 615 13.75 -29.26 -0.02
N GLY A 616 13.37 -29.54 -1.27
CA GLY A 616 12.31 -28.80 -1.96
C GLY A 616 12.69 -27.35 -2.28
N LEU A 617 13.98 -27.09 -2.51
CA LEU A 617 14.51 -25.81 -2.97
C LEU A 617 14.82 -25.86 -4.47
N ASP A 618 14.87 -24.69 -5.11
CA ASP A 618 15.39 -24.56 -6.47
C ASP A 618 16.83 -25.04 -6.54
N ALA A 619 17.10 -26.00 -7.44
CA ALA A 619 18.37 -26.68 -7.57
C ALA A 619 19.36 -25.89 -8.42
N ASP A 620 19.61 -24.63 -8.07
CA ASP A 620 20.40 -23.66 -8.84
C ASP A 620 21.94 -23.85 -8.68
N GLY A 621 22.39 -24.66 -7.72
CA GLY A 621 23.80 -24.93 -7.44
C GLY A 621 24.51 -23.82 -6.68
N ILE A 622 23.77 -22.84 -6.16
CA ILE A 622 24.25 -21.70 -5.38
C ILE A 622 23.85 -21.87 -3.92
N VAL A 623 24.82 -21.76 -3.00
CA VAL A 623 24.52 -21.77 -1.57
C VAL A 623 24.32 -20.33 -1.10
N GLY A 624 23.11 -19.82 -1.30
CA GLY A 624 22.65 -18.52 -0.77
C GLY A 624 22.02 -18.63 0.63
N PRO A 625 21.47 -17.52 1.18
CA PRO A 625 20.89 -17.49 2.52
C PRO A 625 19.79 -18.54 2.77
N ILE A 626 18.97 -18.86 1.75
CA ILE A 626 17.91 -19.87 1.84
C ILE A 626 18.51 -21.28 1.95
N THR A 627 19.45 -21.64 1.05
CA THR A 627 20.17 -22.91 1.09
C THR A 627 20.93 -23.07 2.40
N TRP A 628 21.58 -22.00 2.88
CA TRP A 628 22.27 -22.00 4.17
C TRP A 628 21.33 -22.22 5.35
N ARG A 629 20.23 -21.46 5.42
CA ARG A 629 19.22 -21.60 6.46
C ARG A 629 18.71 -23.02 6.52
N ARG A 630 18.31 -23.59 5.38
CA ARG A 630 17.87 -24.98 5.29
C ARG A 630 18.97 -25.98 5.70
N SER A 631 20.23 -25.65 5.41
CA SER A 631 21.36 -26.51 5.75
C SER A 631 21.62 -26.59 7.26
N VAL A 632 21.25 -25.58 8.04
CA VAL A 632 21.45 -25.58 9.49
C VAL A 632 20.15 -25.83 10.25
N SER A 633 19.15 -26.45 9.62
CA SER A 633 17.86 -26.74 10.24
C SER A 633 17.44 -28.22 10.17
N GLY A 634 16.75 -28.71 11.20
CA GLY A 634 16.17 -30.07 11.30
C GLY A 634 17.16 -31.21 11.61
N PRO A 635 16.69 -32.42 11.97
CA PRO A 635 17.57 -33.57 12.21
C PRO A 635 18.32 -33.94 10.93
N VAL A 636 19.64 -34.09 11.05
CA VAL A 636 20.59 -34.30 9.95
C VAL A 636 20.33 -35.61 9.21
#